data_AF-A0A846D753-F1
#
_entry.id   AF-A0A846D753-F1
#
_cell.length_a   1.000
_cell.length_b   1.000
_cell.length_c   1.000
_cell.angle_alpha   90.00
_cell.angle_beta   90.00
_cell.angle_gamma   90.00
#
_symmetry.space_group_name_H-M   'P 1'
#
loop_
_entity.id
_entity.type
_entity.pdbx_description
1 polymer ?
#
loop_
_entity_poly.entity_id
_entity_poly.type
_entity_poly.pdbx_seq_one_letter_code
_entity_poly.pdbx_strand_id
1 'polypeptide(L)'
;MAHSAAKIQCSNPHCQTHNSKDLELCKKCGTPIVKRYLWVIGEGIAAYQVGKLIDERYFLKHQRLVLDTKPARMPQIPDEIPQSIRPYLQLFPYRLHIPQVFGQLTPPPNQPESEIWLLEYATVSHNSSGEFEQGQLLPPLTKVWQEANPLRQLNWLWQIAGLWQPLKTKGVASSLLNPSLLRVNGSIIQLLELQTDDDETPSLKHLGQLWSEWVVNSSPSITEFLQKLCLRLEQEQITNPDQLIAILDQGLKHCGHSDLRTYQIFSSTDTGMSREHNEDACYPPSGQLVTPQPEEKALAIVCDGIGGQDCGEIASQIAIDSLQKGVENLSLDLEQWNPIQTSLELERVIDVANDLISKRNDSEQRYERQRMGTTVVMTLNHAHEMYFGYVGDSRIYWVTPTGCHQVTVDDDLASREVRLGYALYRDAIQYPTAGALIQALGMSASVNLRPTVQRLILDEDCVFLLCSDGLSDFDRVEQYWESEILPILQGKTDVAKVGKKLIKIANQKNGHDNVTVALVHCKVQRRELTDKVVLSWDEIESSVPVLPNQAIAEEFEEKSSQITMQYLEEEKPRSPLTLLLALLIFLVLGVGGTLLYFFFPEEISHQWHELKARFLSYPSAPTSVNSSPDLVLDKGDVIKIQEDITIRVKIKDSLNIEEDHKFPEGSIIKILQKESVSSEETLKVLICQYSTPEVITEELEGEITVKDIESKKIEKITAPNNGNCFLAQPNDSKP
;
A
#
# COMPACT_ATOMS: atom_id res chain seq x y z
N MET A 1 -44.52 -6.53 10.43
CA MET A 1 -44.14 -6.73 9.01
C MET A 1 -42.68 -7.11 8.99
N ALA A 2 -42.35 -8.29 8.47
CA ALA A 2 -41.00 -8.85 8.51
C ALA A 2 -40.00 -7.90 7.84
N HIS A 3 -38.99 -7.43 8.59
CA HIS A 3 -37.78 -6.89 8.00
C HIS A 3 -37.20 -7.98 7.09
N SER A 4 -37.37 -7.84 5.78
CA SER A 4 -36.66 -8.68 4.81
C SER A 4 -35.17 -8.53 5.11
N ALA A 5 -34.55 -9.54 5.72
CA ALA A 5 -33.12 -9.54 5.98
C ALA A 5 -32.37 -9.17 4.69
N ALA A 6 -31.51 -8.15 4.76
CA ALA A 6 -30.71 -7.74 3.61
C ALA A 6 -29.94 -8.95 3.08
N LYS A 7 -30.02 -9.18 1.77
CA LYS A 7 -29.28 -10.26 1.08
C LYS A 7 -27.96 -9.69 0.57
N ILE A 8 -26.89 -10.47 0.67
CA ILE A 8 -25.56 -10.09 0.19
C ILE A 8 -25.27 -10.82 -1.11
N GLN A 9 -24.90 -10.08 -2.15
CA GLN A 9 -24.44 -10.64 -3.41
C GLN A 9 -23.04 -11.21 -3.24
N CYS A 10 -22.80 -12.39 -3.82
CA CYS A 10 -21.50 -13.04 -3.79
C CYS A 10 -20.38 -12.10 -4.29
N SER A 11 -19.25 -12.05 -3.58
CA SER A 11 -18.06 -11.28 -3.97
C SER A 11 -17.38 -11.81 -5.23
N ASN A 12 -17.60 -13.08 -5.57
CA ASN A 12 -17.14 -13.64 -6.84
C ASN A 12 -17.93 -12.99 -8.00
N PRO A 13 -17.26 -12.23 -8.89
CA PRO A 13 -17.91 -11.47 -9.95
C PRO A 13 -18.67 -12.36 -10.95
N HIS A 14 -18.28 -13.64 -11.09
CA HIS A 14 -18.94 -14.61 -11.97
C HIS A 14 -20.15 -15.31 -11.34
N CYS A 15 -20.31 -15.25 -10.01
CA CYS A 15 -21.38 -15.99 -9.33
C CYS A 15 -22.67 -15.16 -9.20
N GLN A 16 -22.54 -13.88 -8.83
CA GLN A 16 -23.61 -12.89 -8.64
C GLN A 16 -24.83 -13.34 -7.79
N THR A 17 -24.71 -14.47 -7.09
CA THR A 17 -25.80 -15.08 -6.34
C THR A 17 -26.08 -14.28 -5.08
N HIS A 18 -27.36 -14.06 -4.78
CA HIS A 18 -27.78 -13.41 -3.54
C HIS A 18 -27.92 -14.46 -2.43
N ASN A 19 -27.25 -14.20 -1.31
CA ASN A 19 -27.15 -15.05 -0.14
C ASN A 19 -27.82 -14.39 1.07
N SER A 20 -28.29 -15.19 2.03
CA SER A 20 -28.66 -14.65 3.34
C SER A 20 -27.41 -14.12 4.02
N LYS A 21 -27.54 -13.07 4.84
CA LYS A 21 -26.45 -12.57 5.69
C LYS A 21 -25.94 -13.60 6.71
N ASP A 22 -26.75 -14.61 7.01
CA ASP A 22 -26.44 -15.66 8.00
C ASP A 22 -25.59 -16.80 7.41
N LEU A 23 -25.35 -16.80 6.10
CA LEU A 23 -24.48 -17.78 5.45
C LEU A 23 -23.03 -17.31 5.50
N GLU A 24 -22.12 -18.22 5.86
CA GLU A 24 -20.68 -18.00 5.77
C GLU A 24 -20.16 -18.17 4.34
N LEU A 25 -20.75 -19.10 3.58
CA LEU A 25 -20.35 -19.43 2.22
C LEU A 25 -21.49 -19.23 1.23
N CYS A 26 -21.15 -18.79 0.02
CA CYS A 26 -22.10 -18.67 -1.08
C CYS A 26 -22.68 -20.04 -1.44
N LYS A 27 -24.01 -20.15 -1.41
CA LYS A 27 -24.74 -21.39 -1.68
C LYS A 27 -24.51 -21.99 -3.08
N LYS A 28 -24.00 -21.19 -4.03
CA LYS A 28 -23.76 -21.61 -5.42
C LYS A 28 -22.30 -21.99 -5.68
N CYS A 29 -21.34 -21.16 -5.26
CA CYS A 29 -19.93 -21.33 -5.63
C CYS A 29 -18.99 -21.57 -4.44
N GLY A 30 -19.50 -21.55 -3.20
CA GLY A 30 -18.70 -21.76 -2.00
C GLY A 30 -17.75 -20.61 -1.65
N THR A 31 -17.77 -19.47 -2.36
CA THR A 31 -16.98 -18.29 -2.00
C THR A 31 -17.47 -17.72 -0.66
N PRO A 32 -16.56 -17.36 0.28
CA PRO A 32 -16.93 -16.68 1.51
C PRO A 32 -17.80 -15.44 1.29
N ILE A 33 -18.83 -15.29 2.11
CA ILE A 33 -19.72 -14.12 2.09
C ILE A 33 -19.05 -12.98 2.84
N VAL A 34 -18.62 -11.97 2.09
CA VAL A 34 -18.00 -10.77 2.64
C VAL A 34 -19.07 -9.87 3.27
N LYS A 35 -19.01 -9.71 4.60
CA LYS A 35 -19.87 -8.83 5.37
C LYS A 35 -19.15 -7.49 5.61
N ARG A 36 -19.15 -6.62 4.60
CA ARG A 36 -18.46 -5.32 4.68
C ARG A 36 -19.38 -4.26 5.29
N TYR A 37 -19.08 -3.88 6.52
CA TYR A 37 -19.74 -2.78 7.20
C TYR A 37 -18.93 -1.49 7.05
N LEU A 38 -19.62 -0.40 6.71
CA LEU A 38 -19.00 0.89 6.42
C LEU A 38 -19.57 1.96 7.34
N TRP A 39 -18.69 2.75 7.94
CA TRP A 39 -19.05 3.92 8.71
C TRP A 39 -19.33 5.09 7.76
N VAL A 40 -20.36 5.87 8.04
CA VAL A 40 -20.82 6.95 7.16
C VAL A 40 -20.53 8.31 7.78
N ILE A 41 -19.88 9.18 7.01
CA ILE A 41 -19.61 10.58 7.38
C ILE A 41 -20.33 11.56 6.44
N GLY A 42 -20.62 12.75 6.94
CA GLY A 42 -21.41 13.77 6.25
C GLY A 42 -22.85 13.88 6.75
N GLU A 43 -23.36 15.11 6.88
CA GLU A 43 -24.68 15.40 7.47
C GLU A 43 -25.86 14.89 6.63
N GLY A 44 -25.66 14.76 5.31
CA GLY A 44 -26.70 14.32 4.37
C GLY A 44 -27.24 12.92 4.64
N ILE A 45 -26.51 12.09 5.42
CA ILE A 45 -26.97 10.75 5.80
C ILE A 45 -28.29 10.78 6.58
N ALA A 46 -28.58 11.87 7.30
CA ALA A 46 -29.80 12.04 8.08
C ALA A 46 -31.08 12.07 7.22
N ALA A 47 -30.95 12.33 5.91
CA ALA A 47 -32.08 12.29 4.97
C ALA A 47 -32.51 10.86 4.60
N TYR A 48 -31.65 9.85 4.83
CA TYR A 48 -31.92 8.46 4.49
C TYR A 48 -32.62 7.71 5.63
N GLN A 49 -33.51 6.78 5.27
CA GLN A 49 -34.31 6.02 6.24
C GLN A 49 -33.60 4.72 6.67
N VAL A 50 -33.41 4.54 7.98
CA VAL A 50 -32.89 3.29 8.55
C VAL A 50 -33.77 2.09 8.15
N GLY A 51 -33.12 0.98 7.78
CA GLY A 51 -33.76 -0.24 7.29
C GLY A 51 -34.08 -0.22 5.79
N LYS A 52 -33.58 0.76 5.03
CA LYS A 52 -33.71 0.87 3.57
C LYS A 52 -32.33 0.76 2.89
N LEU A 53 -32.37 0.43 1.58
CA LEU A 53 -31.20 0.47 0.72
C LEU A 53 -30.99 1.90 0.20
N ILE A 54 -29.73 2.31 0.15
CA ILE A 54 -29.22 3.50 -0.54
C ILE A 54 -28.53 3.00 -1.82
N ASP A 55 -28.81 3.64 -2.95
CA ASP A 55 -28.25 3.31 -4.27
C ASP A 55 -28.38 1.83 -4.68
N GLU A 56 -29.46 1.18 -4.24
CA GLU A 56 -29.71 -0.26 -4.45
C GLU A 56 -28.53 -1.14 -3.99
N ARG A 57 -27.72 -0.68 -3.03
CA ARG A 57 -26.49 -1.34 -2.59
C ARG A 57 -26.25 -1.28 -1.09
N TYR A 58 -26.34 -0.10 -0.48
CA TYR A 58 -25.91 0.09 0.91
C TYR A 58 -27.12 -0.01 1.82
N PHE A 59 -27.21 -1.08 2.60
CA PHE A 59 -28.32 -1.26 3.54
C PHE A 59 -28.05 -0.48 4.82
N LEU A 60 -28.83 0.58 5.06
CA LEU A 60 -28.67 1.45 6.23
C LEU A 60 -29.16 0.73 7.49
N LYS A 61 -28.23 0.20 8.28
CA LYS A 61 -28.51 -0.58 9.49
C LYS A 61 -28.81 0.32 10.69
N HIS A 62 -28.05 1.41 10.82
CA HIS A 62 -28.23 2.47 11.82
C HIS A 62 -27.87 3.82 11.19
N GLN A 63 -28.06 4.93 11.90
CA GLN A 63 -27.88 6.30 11.36
C GLN A 63 -26.55 6.54 10.62
N ARG A 64 -25.44 5.94 11.05
CA ARG A 64 -24.10 6.12 10.44
C ARG A 64 -23.44 4.82 10.02
N LEU A 65 -24.21 3.75 9.82
CA LEU A 65 -23.67 2.42 9.58
C LEU A 65 -24.45 1.72 8.47
N VAL A 66 -23.74 1.37 7.39
CA VAL A 66 -24.30 0.63 6.26
C VAL A 66 -23.64 -0.73 6.12
N LEU A 67 -24.38 -1.69 5.57
CA LEU A 67 -23.86 -2.96 5.08
C LEU A 67 -23.80 -2.90 3.55
N ASP A 68 -22.62 -3.15 2.97
CA ASP A 68 -22.48 -3.29 1.53
C ASP A 68 -23.08 -4.62 1.07
N THR A 69 -24.21 -4.56 0.35
CA THR A 69 -24.89 -5.75 -0.17
C THR A 69 -24.34 -6.22 -1.51
N LYS A 70 -23.44 -5.45 -2.15
CA LYS A 70 -22.84 -5.78 -3.46
C LYS A 70 -21.32 -5.61 -3.41
N PRO A 71 -20.61 -6.42 -2.61
CA PRO A 71 -19.18 -6.25 -2.37
C PRO A 71 -18.28 -6.44 -3.59
N ALA A 72 -18.78 -7.08 -4.66
CA ALA A 72 -18.08 -7.24 -5.94
C ALA A 72 -18.12 -5.99 -6.82
N ARG A 73 -19.00 -5.03 -6.54
CA ARG A 73 -19.14 -3.80 -7.34
C ARG A 73 -18.20 -2.73 -6.81
N MET A 74 -17.56 -1.97 -7.70
CA MET A 74 -16.79 -0.80 -7.28
C MET A 74 -17.67 0.28 -6.66
N PRO A 75 -17.22 0.95 -5.58
CA PRO A 75 -17.93 2.08 -5.01
C PRO A 75 -17.96 3.25 -6.00
N GLN A 76 -18.81 4.25 -5.71
CA GLN A 76 -18.72 5.51 -6.44
C GLN A 76 -17.47 6.25 -5.95
N ILE A 77 -16.69 6.73 -6.90
CA ILE A 77 -15.46 7.48 -6.69
C ILE A 77 -15.66 8.83 -7.39
N PRO A 78 -15.47 9.97 -6.71
CA PRO A 78 -15.59 11.27 -7.35
C PRO A 78 -14.37 11.57 -8.22
N ASP A 79 -14.56 12.47 -9.20
CA ASP A 79 -13.49 12.93 -10.09
C ASP A 79 -12.41 13.74 -9.34
N GLU A 80 -12.82 14.47 -8.30
CA GLU A 80 -11.92 15.26 -7.45
C GLU A 80 -12.03 14.83 -5.99
N ILE A 81 -10.87 14.77 -5.31
CA ILE A 81 -10.78 14.42 -3.89
C ILE A 81 -10.82 15.71 -3.05
N PRO A 82 -11.85 15.92 -2.21
CA PRO A 82 -11.95 17.10 -1.37
C PRO A 82 -10.83 17.20 -0.33
N GLN A 83 -10.52 18.43 0.11
CA GLN A 83 -9.52 18.67 1.14
C GLN A 83 -9.83 17.97 2.47
N SER A 84 -11.12 17.81 2.81
CA SER A 84 -11.58 17.09 4.00
C SER A 84 -11.23 15.60 3.99
N ILE A 85 -11.00 15.01 2.81
CA ILE A 85 -10.68 13.59 2.64
C ILE A 85 -9.17 13.34 2.60
N ARG A 86 -8.37 14.31 2.15
CA ARG A 86 -6.91 14.17 2.02
C ARG A 86 -6.20 13.67 3.30
N PRO A 87 -6.58 14.09 4.53
CA PRO A 87 -5.96 13.55 5.75
C PRO A 87 -6.08 12.03 5.86
N TYR A 88 -7.22 11.43 5.50
CA TYR A 88 -7.38 9.97 5.52
C TYR A 88 -6.41 9.26 4.57
N LEU A 89 -6.25 9.82 3.37
CA LEU A 89 -5.39 9.24 2.34
C LEU A 89 -3.90 9.37 2.70
N GLN A 90 -3.50 10.54 3.23
CA GLN A 90 -2.12 10.77 3.67
C GLN A 90 -1.76 10.02 4.95
N LEU A 91 -2.75 9.66 5.77
CA LEU A 91 -2.59 8.81 6.95
C LEU A 91 -2.77 7.31 6.64
N PHE A 92 -2.82 6.91 5.37
CA PHE A 92 -2.91 5.51 4.95
C PHE A 92 -1.85 4.56 5.58
N PRO A 93 -0.60 4.99 5.87
CA PRO A 93 0.35 4.16 6.63
C PRO A 93 -0.16 3.73 8.02
N TYR A 94 -1.07 4.51 8.61
CA TYR A 94 -1.68 4.27 9.91
C TYR A 94 -3.04 3.55 9.81
N ARG A 95 -3.30 2.83 8.71
CA ARG A 95 -4.58 2.13 8.42
C ARG A 95 -5.02 1.07 9.45
N LEU A 96 -4.14 0.67 10.36
CA LEU A 96 -4.52 -0.12 11.53
C LEU A 96 -5.43 0.67 12.47
N HIS A 97 -5.20 1.97 12.59
CA HIS A 97 -5.88 2.88 13.52
C HIS A 97 -6.88 3.81 12.83
N ILE A 98 -6.58 4.19 11.58
CA ILE A 98 -7.37 5.15 10.80
C ILE A 98 -8.17 4.40 9.73
N PRO A 99 -9.49 4.62 9.63
CA PRO A 99 -10.29 3.96 8.62
C PRO A 99 -9.93 4.51 7.23
N GLN A 100 -10.05 3.64 6.23
CA GLN A 100 -9.79 4.01 4.85
C GLN A 100 -11.06 4.54 4.19
N VAL A 101 -10.91 5.47 3.26
CA VAL A 101 -12.05 5.96 2.47
C VAL A 101 -12.40 4.93 1.41
N PHE A 102 -13.58 4.35 1.54
CA PHE A 102 -14.09 3.34 0.63
C PHE A 102 -14.67 3.97 -0.64
N GLY A 103 -15.40 5.07 -0.50
CA GLY A 103 -16.02 5.80 -1.61
C GLY A 103 -17.11 6.74 -1.14
N GLN A 104 -17.92 7.22 -2.09
CA GLN A 104 -18.98 8.21 -1.85
C GLN A 104 -20.37 7.57 -1.99
N LEU A 105 -21.36 8.13 -1.30
CA LEU A 105 -22.78 7.88 -1.54
C LEU A 105 -23.36 8.97 -2.43
N THR A 106 -24.40 8.61 -3.20
CA THR A 106 -25.15 9.62 -3.94
C THR A 106 -25.86 10.55 -2.95
N PRO A 107 -25.81 11.89 -3.14
CA PRO A 107 -26.53 12.83 -2.29
C PRO A 107 -28.05 12.63 -2.41
N PRO A 108 -28.81 12.86 -1.34
CA PRO A 108 -30.25 12.73 -1.37
C PRO A 108 -30.86 13.85 -2.23
N PRO A 109 -31.99 13.63 -2.94
CA PRO A 109 -32.54 14.61 -3.88
C PRO A 109 -32.89 15.98 -3.28
N ASN A 110 -33.12 16.03 -1.96
CA ASN A 110 -33.43 17.25 -1.21
C ASN A 110 -32.18 18.00 -0.70
N GLN A 111 -30.98 17.42 -0.81
CA GLN A 111 -29.70 18.05 -0.43
C GLN A 111 -28.62 17.65 -1.46
N PRO A 112 -28.72 18.11 -2.71
CA PRO A 112 -27.85 17.65 -3.81
C PRO A 112 -26.36 18.01 -3.62
N GLU A 113 -26.06 18.99 -2.75
CA GLU A 113 -24.69 19.42 -2.45
C GLU A 113 -24.08 18.68 -1.24
N SER A 114 -24.83 17.80 -0.56
CA SER A 114 -24.30 17.11 0.62
C SER A 114 -23.25 16.07 0.23
N GLU A 115 -22.05 16.17 0.79
CA GLU A 115 -21.05 15.14 0.65
C GLU A 115 -21.27 14.04 1.70
N ILE A 116 -21.42 12.79 1.24
CA ILE A 116 -21.58 11.64 2.13
C ILE A 116 -20.54 10.60 1.75
N TRP A 117 -19.68 10.26 2.70
CA TRP A 117 -18.53 9.38 2.47
C TRP A 117 -18.62 8.11 3.30
N LEU A 118 -18.09 7.03 2.74
CA LEU A 118 -18.04 5.70 3.33
C LEU A 118 -16.62 5.40 3.78
N LEU A 119 -16.47 5.01 5.03
CA LEU A 119 -15.21 4.63 5.65
C LEU A 119 -15.21 3.13 5.95
N GLU A 120 -14.10 2.45 5.66
CA GLU A 120 -13.92 1.02 5.91
C GLU A 120 -12.76 0.73 6.87
N TYR A 121 -12.94 -0.31 7.67
CA TYR A 121 -11.85 -1.02 8.33
C TYR A 121 -11.69 -2.38 7.65
N ALA A 122 -10.46 -2.89 7.62
CA ALA A 122 -10.16 -4.18 6.99
C ALA A 122 -10.97 -5.33 7.61
N THR A 123 -11.07 -5.37 8.94
CA THR A 123 -11.85 -6.39 9.66
C THR A 123 -12.55 -5.81 10.88
N VAL A 124 -13.73 -6.34 11.15
CA VAL A 124 -14.55 -6.03 12.32
C VAL A 124 -15.10 -7.35 12.87
N SER A 125 -15.02 -7.53 14.19
CA SER A 125 -15.55 -8.74 14.85
C SER A 125 -17.06 -8.85 14.67
N HIS A 126 -17.52 -10.04 14.27
CA HIS A 126 -18.92 -10.41 14.22
C HIS A 126 -19.12 -11.78 14.85
N ASN A 127 -20.27 -11.98 15.46
CA ASN A 127 -20.71 -13.31 15.83
C ASN A 127 -21.06 -14.14 14.57
N SER A 128 -21.35 -15.43 14.75
CA SER A 128 -21.70 -16.35 13.65
C SER A 128 -22.90 -15.89 12.80
N SER A 129 -23.82 -15.08 13.37
CA SER A 129 -24.95 -14.49 12.64
C SER A 129 -24.58 -13.22 11.84
N GLY A 130 -23.31 -12.80 11.87
CA GLY A 130 -22.82 -11.58 11.24
C GLY A 130 -23.20 -10.29 11.96
N GLU A 131 -23.65 -10.39 13.21
CA GLU A 131 -23.95 -9.23 14.05
C GLU A 131 -22.74 -8.90 14.91
N PHE A 132 -22.50 -7.61 15.14
CA PHE A 132 -21.41 -7.17 15.99
C PHE A 132 -21.61 -7.72 17.40
N GLU A 133 -20.57 -8.28 18.00
CA GLU A 133 -20.64 -8.90 19.32
C GLU A 133 -21.18 -7.95 20.40
N GLN A 134 -20.92 -6.65 20.24
CA GLN A 134 -21.40 -5.60 21.14
C GLN A 134 -22.54 -4.73 20.58
N GLY A 135 -23.14 -5.12 19.45
CA GLY A 135 -24.21 -4.38 18.78
C GLY A 135 -23.79 -3.06 18.10
N GLN A 136 -22.51 -2.70 18.16
CA GLN A 136 -21.91 -1.52 17.53
C GLN A 136 -20.70 -1.93 16.70
N LEU A 137 -20.28 -1.09 15.73
CA LEU A 137 -19.15 -1.38 14.82
C LEU A 137 -17.89 -1.75 15.62
N LEU A 138 -17.50 -0.90 16.56
CA LEU A 138 -16.41 -1.14 17.51
C LEU A 138 -16.84 -0.58 18.89
N PRO A 139 -16.43 -1.19 20.02
CA PRO A 139 -16.70 -0.68 21.35
C PRO A 139 -15.92 0.61 21.67
N PRO A 140 -16.52 1.58 22.41
CA PRO A 140 -15.79 2.70 22.98
C PRO A 140 -14.68 2.25 23.92
N LEU A 141 -13.51 2.91 23.86
CA LEU A 141 -12.38 2.64 24.77
C LEU A 141 -12.81 2.69 26.23
N THR A 142 -13.56 3.72 26.62
CA THR A 142 -14.05 3.94 27.98
C THR A 142 -14.94 2.81 28.52
N LYS A 143 -15.62 2.07 27.63
CA LYS A 143 -16.49 0.96 28.01
C LYS A 143 -15.69 -0.26 28.46
N VAL A 144 -14.57 -0.54 27.80
CA VAL A 144 -13.73 -1.72 28.07
C VAL A 144 -12.49 -1.40 28.89
N TRP A 145 -12.23 -0.12 29.15
CA TRP A 145 -11.07 0.37 29.89
C TRP A 145 -10.88 -0.34 31.23
N GLN A 146 -11.94 -0.41 32.06
CA GLN A 146 -11.86 -0.96 33.41
C GLN A 146 -11.63 -2.48 33.44
N GLU A 147 -12.10 -3.20 32.42
CA GLU A 147 -11.98 -4.66 32.32
C GLU A 147 -10.61 -5.09 31.77
N ALA A 148 -9.89 -4.16 31.13
CA ALA A 148 -8.60 -4.40 30.54
C ALA A 148 -7.50 -4.50 31.60
N ASN A 149 -6.54 -5.38 31.34
CA ASN A 149 -5.38 -5.55 32.19
C ASN A 149 -4.39 -4.35 32.07
N PRO A 150 -3.43 -4.19 32.99
CA PRO A 150 -2.54 -3.03 32.99
C PRO A 150 -1.73 -2.86 31.70
N LEU A 151 -1.22 -3.96 31.14
CA LEU A 151 -0.45 -3.95 29.89
C LEU A 151 -1.33 -3.46 28.72
N ARG A 152 -2.58 -3.95 28.64
CA ARG A 152 -3.58 -3.53 27.64
C ARG A 152 -3.93 -2.04 27.76
N GLN A 153 -4.15 -1.57 28.99
CA GLN A 153 -4.45 -0.15 29.26
C GLN A 153 -3.29 0.75 28.80
N LEU A 154 -2.05 0.41 29.17
CA LEU A 154 -0.86 1.15 28.72
C LEU A 154 -0.65 1.06 27.21
N ASN A 155 -0.91 -0.10 26.59
CA ASN A 155 -0.79 -0.30 25.15
C ASN A 155 -1.71 0.64 24.36
N TRP A 156 -2.96 0.81 24.81
CA TRP A 156 -3.87 1.76 24.19
C TRP A 156 -3.39 3.21 24.31
N LEU A 157 -2.90 3.64 25.48
CA LEU A 157 -2.34 4.98 25.64
C LEU A 157 -1.08 5.18 24.78
N TRP A 158 -0.24 4.15 24.67
CA TRP A 158 0.96 4.14 23.84
C TRP A 158 0.62 4.32 22.36
N GLN A 159 -0.41 3.63 21.85
CA GLN A 159 -0.90 3.83 20.49
C GLN A 159 -1.46 5.24 20.27
N ILE A 160 -2.23 5.78 21.22
CA ILE A 160 -2.72 7.17 21.14
C ILE A 160 -1.55 8.16 21.07
N ALA A 161 -0.51 7.97 21.89
CA ALA A 161 0.69 8.80 21.85
C ALA A 161 1.44 8.69 20.51
N GLY A 162 1.59 7.48 19.96
CA GLY A 162 2.20 7.24 18.64
C GLY A 162 1.44 7.89 17.48
N LEU A 163 0.12 7.99 17.57
CA LEU A 163 -0.72 8.65 16.57
C LEU A 163 -0.71 10.18 16.68
N TRP A 164 -0.22 10.75 17.79
CA TRP A 164 -0.32 12.17 18.06
C TRP A 164 0.36 13.03 17.00
N GLN A 165 1.64 12.78 16.73
CA GLN A 165 2.42 13.59 15.80
C GLN A 165 1.91 13.48 14.35
N PRO A 166 1.63 12.28 13.81
CA PRO A 166 1.06 12.15 12.46
C PRO A 166 -0.27 12.88 12.29
N LEU A 167 -1.19 12.76 13.26
CA LEU A 167 -2.48 13.43 13.18
C LEU A 167 -2.35 14.95 13.34
N LYS A 168 -1.47 15.41 14.22
CA LYS A 168 -1.18 16.84 14.41
C LYS A 168 -0.62 17.49 13.14
N THR A 169 0.32 16.84 12.45
CA THR A 169 0.86 17.33 11.17
C THR A 169 -0.20 17.43 10.08
N LYS A 170 -1.29 16.66 10.19
CA LYS A 170 -2.43 16.70 9.26
C LYS A 170 -3.61 17.55 9.76
N GLY A 171 -3.48 18.23 10.90
CA GLY A 171 -4.52 19.10 11.46
C GLY A 171 -5.77 18.36 11.92
N VAL A 172 -5.60 17.13 12.43
CA VAL A 172 -6.70 16.26 12.90
C VAL A 172 -6.40 15.59 14.25
N ALA A 173 -5.50 16.16 15.05
CA ALA A 173 -5.14 15.63 16.38
C ALA A 173 -6.32 15.65 17.37
N SER A 174 -7.27 16.56 17.21
CA SER A 174 -8.52 16.62 17.98
C SER A 174 -9.32 15.32 17.94
N SER A 175 -9.13 14.50 16.91
CA SER A 175 -9.71 13.15 16.83
C SER A 175 -9.37 12.28 18.05
N LEU A 176 -8.14 12.39 18.56
CA LEU A 176 -7.67 11.63 19.73
C LEU A 176 -8.17 12.20 21.06
N LEU A 177 -8.66 13.44 21.06
CA LEU A 177 -9.20 14.11 22.24
C LEU A 177 -10.71 13.89 22.42
N ASN A 178 -11.36 13.25 21.45
CA ASN A 178 -12.80 13.01 21.46
C ASN A 178 -13.11 11.53 21.84
N PRO A 179 -13.58 11.25 23.07
CA PRO A 179 -13.90 9.89 23.50
C PRO A 179 -14.99 9.22 22.66
N SER A 180 -15.85 10.01 22.01
CA SER A 180 -16.89 9.48 21.12
C SER A 180 -16.32 8.95 19.81
N LEU A 181 -15.06 9.25 19.45
CA LEU A 181 -14.39 8.72 18.27
C LEU A 181 -13.43 7.57 18.58
N LEU A 182 -12.87 7.53 19.78
CA LEU A 182 -11.95 6.48 20.24
C LEU A 182 -12.68 5.14 20.41
N ARG A 183 -12.25 4.15 19.65
CA ARG A 183 -12.73 2.77 19.67
C ARG A 183 -11.59 1.80 19.84
N VAL A 184 -11.93 0.55 20.17
CA VAL A 184 -10.94 -0.52 20.20
C VAL A 184 -11.39 -1.76 19.44
N ASN A 185 -10.44 -2.43 18.81
CA ASN A 185 -10.59 -3.76 18.26
C ASN A 185 -9.54 -4.66 18.89
N GLY A 186 -9.92 -5.36 19.98
CA GLY A 186 -8.97 -6.08 20.81
C GLY A 186 -7.90 -5.14 21.37
N SER A 187 -6.64 -5.37 21.02
CA SER A 187 -5.50 -4.53 21.46
C SER A 187 -5.37 -3.22 20.70
N ILE A 188 -6.10 -3.02 19.60
CA ILE A 188 -5.86 -1.92 18.65
C ILE A 188 -6.78 -0.75 18.96
N ILE A 189 -6.23 0.47 19.11
CA ILE A 189 -6.98 1.72 19.10
C ILE A 189 -7.39 2.05 17.66
N GLN A 190 -8.65 2.39 17.44
CA GLN A 190 -9.16 2.82 16.15
C GLN A 190 -10.02 4.08 16.30
N LEU A 191 -9.92 5.01 15.35
CA LEU A 191 -10.74 6.22 15.31
C LEU A 191 -11.91 6.03 14.35
N LEU A 192 -13.16 6.21 14.76
CA LEU A 192 -14.33 6.08 13.86
C LEU A 192 -14.26 6.99 12.64
N GLU A 193 -13.74 8.20 12.84
CA GLU A 193 -13.55 9.23 11.82
C GLU A 193 -12.49 10.22 12.31
N LEU A 194 -11.97 11.01 11.39
CA LEU A 194 -11.09 12.14 11.67
C LEU A 194 -11.93 13.39 11.90
N GLN A 195 -11.59 14.12 12.95
CA GLN A 195 -12.09 15.44 13.30
C GLN A 195 -10.98 16.47 13.02
N THR A 196 -11.31 17.52 12.28
CA THR A 196 -10.40 18.66 12.04
C THR A 196 -10.12 19.41 13.33
N ASP A 197 -8.90 19.89 13.48
CA ASP A 197 -8.50 20.74 14.60
C ASP A 197 -9.23 22.09 14.52
N ASP A 198 -9.76 22.55 15.65
CA ASP A 198 -10.40 23.87 15.78
C ASP A 198 -9.33 24.97 15.94
N ASP A 199 -9.76 26.22 16.16
CA ASP A 199 -8.85 27.37 16.36
C ASP A 199 -7.90 27.20 17.57
N GLU A 200 -8.26 26.35 18.54
CA GLU A 200 -7.40 25.98 19.66
C GLU A 200 -6.48 24.81 19.27
N THR A 201 -5.19 25.09 19.10
CA THR A 201 -4.20 24.07 18.72
C THR A 201 -4.13 22.93 19.74
N PRO A 202 -4.40 21.67 19.35
CA PRO A 202 -4.28 20.53 20.24
C PRO A 202 -2.85 20.37 20.79
N SER A 203 -2.74 20.10 22.09
CA SER A 203 -1.47 19.87 22.77
C SER A 203 -1.55 18.62 23.66
N LEU A 204 -0.39 18.09 24.05
CA LEU A 204 -0.30 16.93 24.95
C LEU A 204 -0.94 17.20 26.32
N LYS A 205 -1.07 18.47 26.72
CA LYS A 205 -1.85 18.89 27.89
C LYS A 205 -3.30 18.40 27.82
N HIS A 206 -3.93 18.49 26.65
CA HIS A 206 -5.32 18.04 26.46
C HIS A 206 -5.45 16.52 26.58
N LEU A 207 -4.41 15.75 26.17
CA LEU A 207 -4.37 14.31 26.48
C LEU A 207 -4.28 14.07 27.97
N GLY A 208 -3.43 14.81 28.69
CA GLY A 208 -3.33 14.72 30.15
C GLY A 208 -4.68 14.95 30.85
N GLN A 209 -5.40 16.00 30.45
CA GLN A 209 -6.74 16.31 30.95
C GLN A 209 -7.77 15.22 30.63
N LEU A 210 -7.73 14.67 29.42
CA LEU A 210 -8.65 13.60 29.05
C LEU A 210 -8.35 12.30 29.83
N TRP A 211 -7.08 11.92 29.90
CA TRP A 211 -6.65 10.67 30.54
C TRP A 211 -6.83 10.71 32.06
N SER A 212 -6.76 11.89 32.69
CA SER A 212 -7.00 12.02 34.13
C SER A 212 -8.43 11.61 34.52
N GLU A 213 -9.40 11.71 33.62
CA GLU A 213 -10.76 11.16 33.81
C GLU A 213 -10.78 9.62 33.86
N TRP A 214 -9.86 8.96 33.16
CA TRP A 214 -9.81 7.49 33.06
C TRP A 214 -9.01 6.83 34.18
N VAL A 215 -8.15 7.60 34.86
CA VAL A 215 -7.32 7.13 35.98
C VAL A 215 -8.15 6.44 37.07
N VAL A 216 -9.35 6.94 37.39
CA VAL A 216 -10.22 6.39 38.45
C VAL A 216 -10.57 4.92 38.22
N ASN A 217 -10.67 4.50 36.95
CA ASN A 217 -11.00 3.14 36.55
C ASN A 217 -9.80 2.37 35.97
N SER A 218 -8.58 2.87 36.19
CA SER A 218 -7.35 2.17 35.79
C SER A 218 -7.04 0.97 36.70
N SER A 219 -6.22 0.04 36.22
CA SER A 219 -5.76 -1.08 37.03
C SER A 219 -4.94 -0.57 38.23
N PRO A 220 -5.11 -1.14 39.44
CA PRO A 220 -4.45 -0.65 40.65
C PRO A 220 -2.92 -0.57 40.56
N SER A 221 -2.28 -1.45 39.78
CA SER A 221 -0.83 -1.50 39.61
C SER A 221 -0.26 -0.33 38.80
N ILE A 222 -1.07 0.38 38.01
CA ILE A 222 -0.62 1.51 37.18
C ILE A 222 -1.26 2.84 37.58
N THR A 223 -2.19 2.85 38.54
CA THR A 223 -2.94 4.07 38.90
C THR A 223 -2.04 5.22 39.34
N GLU A 224 -1.06 4.98 40.23
CA GLU A 224 -0.14 6.04 40.68
C GLU A 224 0.70 6.59 39.52
N PHE A 225 1.22 5.69 38.68
CA PHE A 225 1.98 6.05 37.49
C PHE A 225 1.17 6.95 36.55
N LEU A 226 -0.08 6.56 36.23
CA LEU A 226 -0.95 7.35 35.36
C LEU A 226 -1.34 8.70 35.98
N GLN A 227 -1.56 8.77 37.30
CA GLN A 227 -1.82 10.04 37.99
C GLN A 227 -0.68 11.04 37.79
N LYS A 228 0.57 10.60 38.00
CA LYS A 228 1.75 11.44 37.82
C LYS A 228 1.99 11.79 36.34
N LEU A 229 1.77 10.84 35.43
CA LEU A 229 1.86 11.08 33.99
C LEU A 229 0.90 12.20 33.53
N CYS A 230 -0.37 12.07 33.88
CA CYS A 230 -1.40 13.04 33.52
C CYS A 230 -1.09 14.41 34.13
N LEU A 231 -0.65 14.47 35.40
CA LEU A 231 -0.25 15.71 36.04
C LEU A 231 0.89 16.42 35.30
N ARG A 232 1.91 15.68 34.84
CA ARG A 232 3.05 16.26 34.12
C ARG A 232 2.67 16.71 32.70
N LEU A 233 1.75 16.02 32.03
CA LEU A 233 1.16 16.47 30.77
C LEU A 233 0.34 17.76 30.98
N GLU A 234 -0.51 17.80 32.00
CA GLU A 234 -1.34 18.96 32.35
C GLU A 234 -0.52 20.20 32.72
N GLN A 235 0.64 19.98 33.36
CA GLN A 235 1.62 21.01 33.71
C GLN A 235 2.62 21.33 32.59
N GLU A 236 2.44 20.75 31.40
CA GLU A 236 3.28 20.97 30.21
C GLU A 236 4.78 20.67 30.46
N GLN A 237 5.06 19.71 31.33
CA GLN A 237 6.42 19.21 31.58
C GLN A 237 6.81 18.12 30.57
N ILE A 238 5.81 17.51 29.92
CA ILE A 238 5.98 16.60 28.78
C ILE A 238 5.29 17.26 27.58
N THR A 239 6.09 17.78 26.66
CA THR A 239 5.60 18.48 25.45
C THR A 239 5.99 17.78 24.16
N ASN A 240 6.95 16.85 24.23
CA ASN A 240 7.39 16.03 23.11
C ASN A 240 6.66 14.67 23.12
N PRO A 241 5.95 14.27 22.04
CA PRO A 241 5.31 12.96 21.96
C PRO A 241 6.28 11.79 22.09
N ASP A 242 7.53 11.90 21.61
CA ASP A 242 8.54 10.84 21.74
C ASP A 242 8.93 10.62 23.21
N GLN A 243 8.95 11.68 24.00
CA GLN A 243 9.17 11.57 25.45
C GLN A 243 8.00 10.86 26.12
N LEU A 244 6.76 11.16 25.72
CA LEU A 244 5.57 10.48 26.22
C LEU A 244 5.60 8.98 25.86
N ILE A 245 5.94 8.65 24.62
CA ILE A 245 6.09 7.27 24.14
C ILE A 245 7.17 6.54 24.95
N ALA A 246 8.34 7.16 25.16
CA ALA A 246 9.44 6.57 25.92
C ALA A 246 9.09 6.32 27.39
N ILE A 247 8.27 7.19 28.01
CA ILE A 247 7.75 6.97 29.38
C ILE A 247 6.77 5.79 29.40
N LEU A 248 5.84 5.73 28.43
CA LEU A 248 4.89 4.62 28.31
C LEU A 248 5.59 3.29 28.01
N ASP A 249 6.67 3.30 27.22
CA ASP A 249 7.51 2.15 26.93
C ASP A 249 8.09 1.51 28.20
N GLN A 250 8.57 2.31 29.16
CA GLN A 250 9.02 1.78 30.44
C GLN A 250 7.87 1.17 31.24
N GLY A 251 6.69 1.79 31.17
CA GLY A 251 5.47 1.24 31.75
C GLY A 251 5.11 -0.13 31.18
N LEU A 252 5.11 -0.23 29.86
CA LEU A 252 4.86 -1.45 29.09
C LEU A 252 5.90 -2.52 29.37
N LYS A 253 7.19 -2.17 29.44
CA LYS A 253 8.28 -3.08 29.82
C LYS A 253 8.01 -3.71 31.18
N HIS A 254 7.69 -2.89 32.18
CA HIS A 254 7.43 -3.34 33.54
C HIS A 254 6.23 -4.30 33.60
N CYS A 255 5.10 -3.92 32.99
CA CYS A 255 3.92 -4.79 32.95
C CYS A 255 4.16 -6.07 32.12
N GLY A 256 4.85 -5.94 30.98
CA GLY A 256 5.04 -6.98 29.98
C GLY A 256 6.04 -8.05 30.39
N HIS A 257 7.04 -7.72 31.22
CA HIS A 257 8.02 -8.66 31.80
C HIS A 257 7.38 -9.80 32.58
N SER A 258 6.15 -9.60 33.03
CA SER A 258 5.47 -10.53 33.91
C SER A 258 4.76 -11.67 33.19
N ASP A 259 4.43 -11.49 31.92
CA ASP A 259 3.79 -12.49 31.08
C ASP A 259 4.84 -13.35 30.36
N LEU A 260 4.62 -14.66 30.35
CA LEU A 260 5.43 -15.59 29.57
C LEU A 260 4.87 -15.67 28.15
N ARG A 261 5.70 -15.45 27.14
CA ARG A 261 5.32 -15.60 25.73
C ARG A 261 6.01 -16.82 25.15
N THR A 262 5.24 -17.67 24.49
CA THR A 262 5.76 -18.87 23.80
C THR A 262 5.36 -18.83 22.34
N TYR A 263 6.21 -19.37 21.47
CA TYR A 263 6.05 -19.25 20.03
C TYR A 263 6.07 -20.62 19.35
N GLN A 264 5.22 -20.80 18.34
CA GLN A 264 5.33 -21.88 17.37
C GLN A 264 5.39 -21.27 15.98
N ILE A 265 6.39 -21.67 15.18
CA ILE A 265 6.63 -21.14 13.85
C ILE A 265 6.56 -22.26 12.83
N PHE A 266 5.78 -22.10 11.77
CA PHE A 266 5.74 -23.03 10.65
C PHE A 266 5.73 -22.27 9.33
N SER A 267 6.66 -22.63 8.45
CA SER A 267 6.74 -22.05 7.11
C SER A 267 6.47 -23.10 6.03
N SER A 268 5.92 -22.68 4.90
CA SER A 268 5.68 -23.52 3.74
C SER A 268 5.80 -22.69 2.47
N THR A 269 6.35 -23.29 1.43
CA THR A 269 6.47 -22.68 0.10
C THR A 269 6.11 -23.70 -0.98
N ASP A 270 5.59 -23.23 -2.10
CA ASP A 270 5.23 -24.01 -3.28
C ASP A 270 5.41 -23.16 -4.55
N THR A 271 5.85 -23.79 -5.64
CA THR A 271 6.04 -23.14 -6.94
C THR A 271 4.74 -22.58 -7.53
N GLY A 272 3.58 -23.05 -7.06
CA GLY A 272 2.32 -22.69 -7.66
C GLY A 272 2.00 -23.52 -8.89
N MET A 273 0.87 -23.23 -9.53
CA MET A 273 0.40 -24.02 -10.68
C MET A 273 0.91 -23.51 -12.03
N SER A 274 1.35 -22.25 -12.09
CA SER A 274 1.64 -21.54 -13.35
C SER A 274 3.12 -21.24 -13.58
N ARG A 275 3.96 -21.26 -12.54
CA ARG A 275 5.40 -20.97 -12.63
C ARG A 275 6.22 -22.26 -12.82
N GLU A 276 7.38 -22.14 -13.45
CA GLU A 276 8.32 -23.27 -13.64
C GLU A 276 9.30 -23.42 -12.47
N HIS A 277 9.63 -22.30 -11.81
CA HIS A 277 10.58 -22.22 -10.72
C HIS A 277 9.97 -21.47 -9.52
N ASN A 278 10.48 -21.78 -8.33
CA ASN A 278 10.10 -21.08 -7.11
C ASN A 278 11.16 -20.02 -6.80
N GLU A 279 10.80 -18.75 -6.97
CA GLU A 279 11.64 -17.59 -6.68
C GLU A 279 11.46 -17.11 -5.23
N ASP A 280 10.44 -17.60 -4.52
CA ASP A 280 10.24 -17.32 -3.10
C ASP A 280 11.21 -18.09 -2.21
N ALA A 281 11.52 -17.51 -1.04
CA ALA A 281 12.23 -18.16 0.04
C ALA A 281 11.62 -17.83 1.41
N CYS A 282 11.82 -18.71 2.40
CA CYS A 282 11.35 -18.48 3.76
C CYS A 282 12.31 -18.99 4.84
N TYR A 283 12.20 -18.38 6.01
CA TYR A 283 12.80 -18.84 7.26
C TYR A 283 11.72 -18.96 8.35
N PRO A 284 11.69 -20.03 9.16
CA PRO A 284 12.47 -21.27 9.04
C PRO A 284 12.24 -22.00 7.70
N PRO A 285 13.06 -23.01 7.36
CA PRO A 285 12.90 -23.76 6.12
C PRO A 285 11.51 -24.41 5.98
N SER A 286 11.04 -24.49 4.73
CA SER A 286 9.72 -25.03 4.37
C SER A 286 9.45 -26.40 5.00
N GLY A 287 8.26 -26.55 5.58
CA GLY A 287 7.79 -27.80 6.18
C GLY A 287 8.28 -28.07 7.59
N GLN A 288 9.14 -27.21 8.16
CA GLN A 288 9.65 -27.35 9.52
C GLN A 288 8.77 -26.61 10.53
N LEU A 289 8.34 -27.31 11.58
CA LEU A 289 7.76 -26.70 12.78
C LEU A 289 8.89 -26.38 13.77
N VAL A 290 9.04 -25.11 14.13
CA VAL A 290 9.99 -24.64 15.15
C VAL A 290 9.22 -24.19 16.38
N THR A 291 9.71 -24.53 17.57
CA THR A 291 9.17 -24.07 18.85
C THR A 291 10.35 -23.54 19.66
N PRO A 292 10.70 -22.25 19.48
CA PRO A 292 11.81 -21.63 20.21
C PRO A 292 11.58 -21.74 21.71
N GLN A 293 12.66 -21.90 22.48
CA GLN A 293 12.60 -21.73 23.93
C GLN A 293 12.26 -20.27 24.27
N PRO A 294 11.70 -19.97 25.47
CA PRO A 294 11.29 -18.61 25.84
C PRO A 294 12.38 -17.53 25.69
N GLU A 295 13.65 -17.90 25.88
CA GLU A 295 14.82 -17.04 25.74
C GLU A 295 15.36 -16.93 24.30
N GLU A 296 14.86 -17.76 23.37
CA GLU A 296 15.31 -17.79 21.99
C GLU A 296 14.53 -16.81 21.10
N LYS A 297 15.18 -16.43 19.99
CA LYS A 297 14.60 -15.57 18.96
C LYS A 297 13.60 -16.37 18.12
N ALA A 298 12.33 -16.00 18.22
CA ALA A 298 11.26 -16.38 17.31
C ALA A 298 11.33 -15.52 16.04
N LEU A 299 12.20 -15.92 15.12
CA LEU A 299 12.39 -15.27 13.82
C LEU A 299 11.59 -16.02 12.73
N ALA A 300 10.82 -15.27 11.94
CA ALA A 300 10.25 -15.74 10.68
C ALA A 300 10.49 -14.71 9.59
N ILE A 301 10.76 -15.16 8.36
CA ILE A 301 11.04 -14.32 7.20
C ILE A 301 10.37 -14.95 5.98
N VAL A 302 9.77 -14.12 5.12
CA VAL A 302 9.34 -14.48 3.77
C VAL A 302 9.92 -13.46 2.81
N CYS A 303 10.48 -13.95 1.70
CA CYS A 303 11.05 -13.16 0.62
C CYS A 303 10.46 -13.66 -0.69
N ASP A 304 9.90 -12.75 -1.48
CA ASP A 304 9.40 -13.01 -2.82
C ASP A 304 10.45 -12.51 -3.83
N GLY A 305 11.00 -13.42 -4.62
CA GLY A 305 12.09 -13.13 -5.54
C GLY A 305 11.58 -12.52 -6.83
N ILE A 306 12.11 -11.35 -7.21
CA ILE A 306 11.76 -10.68 -8.46
C ILE A 306 12.99 -10.58 -9.36
N GLY A 307 12.87 -10.94 -10.64
CA GLY A 307 14.00 -10.81 -11.57
C GLY A 307 13.64 -11.15 -13.02
N GLY A 308 14.40 -10.60 -13.96
CA GLY A 308 14.38 -11.03 -15.36
C GLY A 308 15.48 -12.06 -15.62
N GLN A 309 15.15 -13.14 -16.35
CA GLN A 309 15.99 -14.33 -16.63
C GLN A 309 16.28 -15.22 -15.39
N ASP A 310 15.25 -15.55 -14.59
CA ASP A 310 15.32 -16.58 -13.53
C ASP A 310 16.43 -16.34 -12.49
N CYS A 311 16.37 -15.22 -11.79
CA CYS A 311 17.34 -14.89 -10.72
C CYS A 311 16.68 -14.43 -9.42
N GLY A 312 15.34 -14.45 -9.33
CA GLY A 312 14.62 -14.06 -8.12
C GLY A 312 14.94 -15.00 -6.94
N GLU A 313 15.09 -16.29 -7.20
CA GLU A 313 15.44 -17.33 -6.21
C GLU A 313 16.83 -17.09 -5.60
N ILE A 314 17.75 -16.51 -6.38
CA ILE A 314 19.08 -16.14 -5.88
C ILE A 314 18.96 -14.96 -4.93
N ALA A 315 18.19 -13.94 -5.29
CA ALA A 315 18.03 -12.74 -4.48
C ALA A 315 17.32 -13.05 -3.15
N SER A 316 16.22 -13.80 -3.20
CA SER A 316 15.44 -14.19 -2.02
C SER A 316 16.27 -15.05 -1.06
N GLN A 317 17.06 -16.00 -1.57
CA GLN A 317 17.95 -16.80 -0.72
C GLN A 317 19.07 -15.97 -0.08
N ILE A 318 19.69 -15.03 -0.81
CA ILE A 318 20.70 -14.12 -0.24
C ILE A 318 20.08 -13.28 0.88
N ALA A 319 18.85 -12.81 0.71
CA ALA A 319 18.14 -12.06 1.73
C ALA A 319 17.93 -12.92 2.99
N ILE A 320 17.37 -14.13 2.85
CA ILE A 320 17.17 -15.05 3.98
C ILE A 320 18.47 -15.29 4.76
N ASP A 321 19.55 -15.66 4.06
CA ASP A 321 20.83 -15.98 4.69
C ASP A 321 21.43 -14.78 5.43
N SER A 322 21.36 -13.58 4.80
CA SER A 322 21.88 -12.35 5.38
C SER A 322 21.08 -11.89 6.60
N LEU A 323 19.75 -11.90 6.49
CA LEU A 323 18.84 -11.46 7.55
C LEU A 323 18.92 -12.38 8.76
N GLN A 324 18.90 -13.70 8.56
CA GLN A 324 19.07 -14.68 9.63
C GLN A 324 20.37 -14.40 10.41
N LYS A 325 21.49 -14.30 9.68
CA LYS A 325 22.80 -14.02 10.29
C LYS A 325 22.84 -12.66 10.98
N GLY A 326 22.23 -11.63 10.39
CA GLY A 326 22.14 -10.30 10.98
C GLY A 326 21.40 -10.33 12.31
N VAL A 327 20.22 -10.96 12.34
CA VAL A 327 19.38 -11.11 13.53
C VAL A 327 20.07 -11.95 14.60
N GLU A 328 20.74 -13.05 14.25
CA GLU A 328 21.49 -13.88 15.20
C GLU A 328 22.52 -13.06 15.99
N ASN A 329 23.18 -12.09 15.33
CA ASN A 329 24.20 -11.23 15.93
C ASN A 329 23.63 -10.05 16.76
N LEU A 330 22.32 -9.82 16.77
CA LEU A 330 21.71 -8.77 17.60
C LEU A 330 21.77 -9.13 19.09
N SER A 331 22.22 -8.19 19.91
CA SER A 331 22.22 -8.33 21.37
C SER A 331 20.86 -7.93 21.94
N LEU A 332 19.94 -8.91 22.02
CA LEU A 332 18.58 -8.71 22.55
C LEU A 332 18.52 -8.96 24.06
N ASP A 333 19.32 -8.25 24.83
CA ASP A 333 19.31 -8.33 26.30
C ASP A 333 18.13 -7.52 26.90
N LEU A 334 17.33 -8.16 27.76
CA LEU A 334 16.20 -7.51 28.43
C LEU A 334 16.64 -6.40 29.40
N GLU A 335 17.82 -6.53 30.00
CA GLU A 335 18.37 -5.50 30.89
C GLU A 335 18.71 -4.22 30.12
N GLN A 336 19.19 -4.37 28.88
CA GLN A 336 19.57 -3.28 27.97
C GLN A 336 18.49 -2.95 26.93
N TRP A 337 17.26 -3.47 27.12
CA TRP A 337 16.15 -3.27 26.19
C TRP A 337 15.94 -1.78 25.90
N ASN A 338 16.00 -1.44 24.61
CA ASN A 338 15.73 -0.12 24.07
C ASN A 338 15.03 -0.28 22.71
N PRO A 339 13.72 0.01 22.61
CA PRO A 339 12.95 -0.29 21.41
C PRO A 339 13.38 0.54 20.20
N ILE A 340 13.89 1.75 20.42
CA ILE A 340 14.40 2.62 19.34
C ILE A 340 15.67 2.01 18.77
N GLN A 341 16.61 1.59 19.64
CA GLN A 341 17.85 0.96 19.20
C GLN A 341 17.58 -0.36 18.47
N THR A 342 16.69 -1.21 18.98
CA THR A 342 16.31 -2.46 18.31
C THR A 342 15.74 -2.20 16.91
N SER A 343 14.93 -1.15 16.74
CA SER A 343 14.38 -0.78 15.43
C SER A 343 15.47 -0.36 14.45
N LEU A 344 16.39 0.51 14.89
CA LEU A 344 17.54 0.96 14.07
C LEU A 344 18.49 -0.19 13.69
N GLU A 345 18.71 -1.14 14.60
CA GLU A 345 19.53 -2.31 14.34
C GLU A 345 18.87 -3.24 13.30
N LEU A 346 17.54 -3.39 13.33
CA LEU A 346 16.79 -4.15 12.33
C LEU A 346 16.82 -3.49 10.95
N GLU A 347 16.64 -2.17 10.86
CA GLU A 347 16.81 -1.42 9.60
C GLU A 347 18.20 -1.68 9.01
N ARG A 348 19.25 -1.60 9.83
CA ARG A 348 20.62 -1.87 9.40
C ARG A 348 20.80 -3.31 8.92
N VAL A 349 20.16 -4.29 9.55
CA VAL A 349 20.21 -5.69 9.11
C VAL A 349 19.58 -5.84 7.72
N ILE A 350 18.47 -5.14 7.45
CA ILE A 350 17.83 -5.11 6.12
C ILE A 350 18.72 -4.40 5.09
N ASP A 351 19.33 -3.26 5.44
CA ASP A 351 20.25 -2.52 4.57
C ASP A 351 21.45 -3.37 4.14
N VAL A 352 21.99 -4.17 5.07
CA VAL A 352 23.09 -5.11 4.75
C VAL A 352 22.63 -6.17 3.74
N ALA A 353 21.43 -6.73 3.91
CA ALA A 353 20.88 -7.69 2.96
C ALA A 353 20.69 -7.06 1.57
N ASN A 354 20.13 -5.84 1.51
CA ASN A 354 20.00 -5.07 0.28
C ASN A 354 21.36 -4.88 -0.42
N ASP A 355 22.37 -4.42 0.32
CA ASP A 355 23.67 -4.11 -0.25
C ASP A 355 24.41 -5.35 -0.75
N LEU A 356 24.18 -6.53 -0.16
CA LEU A 356 24.74 -7.78 -0.67
C LEU A 356 24.14 -8.15 -2.04
N ILE A 357 22.82 -8.03 -2.20
CA ILE A 357 22.14 -8.30 -3.48
C ILE A 357 22.55 -7.24 -4.51
N SER A 358 22.54 -5.96 -4.15
CA SER A 358 22.94 -4.87 -5.05
C SER A 358 24.39 -5.00 -5.51
N LYS A 359 25.34 -5.31 -4.61
CA LYS A 359 26.75 -5.54 -4.97
C LYS A 359 26.90 -6.71 -5.93
N ARG A 360 26.11 -7.78 -5.75
CA ARG A 360 26.15 -8.91 -6.66
C ARG A 360 25.63 -8.52 -8.05
N ASN A 361 24.50 -7.80 -8.12
CA ASN A 361 24.00 -7.23 -9.38
C ASN A 361 25.08 -6.40 -10.09
N ASP A 362 25.76 -5.53 -9.36
CA ASP A 362 26.79 -4.65 -9.94
C ASP A 362 28.02 -5.45 -10.41
N SER A 363 28.43 -6.46 -9.65
CA SER A 363 29.57 -7.34 -10.01
C SER A 363 29.29 -8.20 -11.24
N GLU A 364 28.03 -8.58 -11.44
CA GLU A 364 27.56 -9.37 -12.58
C GLU A 364 27.07 -8.48 -13.74
N GLN A 365 27.27 -7.16 -13.64
CA GLN A 365 26.90 -6.17 -14.66
C GLN A 365 25.42 -6.22 -15.06
N ARG A 366 24.53 -6.43 -14.08
CA ARG A 366 23.08 -6.43 -14.29
C ARG A 366 22.50 -5.03 -14.20
N TYR A 367 21.75 -4.65 -15.23
CA TYR A 367 21.12 -3.32 -15.35
C TYR A 367 19.61 -3.43 -15.51
N GLU A 368 18.88 -2.42 -15.00
CA GLU A 368 17.43 -2.30 -15.13
C GLU A 368 16.70 -3.62 -14.82
N ARG A 369 15.95 -4.17 -15.79
CA ARG A 369 15.17 -5.40 -15.66
C ARG A 369 15.99 -6.68 -15.51
N GLN A 370 17.30 -6.62 -15.73
CA GLN A 370 18.22 -7.75 -15.49
C GLN A 370 18.64 -7.85 -14.03
N ARG A 371 18.44 -6.80 -13.23
CA ARG A 371 18.75 -6.83 -11.81
C ARG A 371 17.81 -7.81 -11.12
N MET A 372 18.38 -8.67 -10.29
CA MET A 372 17.60 -9.47 -9.36
C MET A 372 17.28 -8.63 -8.12
N GLY A 373 16.11 -8.84 -7.56
CA GLY A 373 15.69 -8.24 -6.31
C GLY A 373 14.76 -9.17 -5.56
N THR A 374 14.35 -8.75 -4.38
CA THR A 374 13.37 -9.53 -3.62
C THR A 374 12.63 -8.62 -2.64
N THR A 375 11.40 -8.96 -2.33
CA THR A 375 10.70 -8.38 -1.18
C THR A 375 11.27 -8.94 0.12
N VAL A 376 10.87 -8.35 1.25
CA VAL A 376 11.03 -8.97 2.55
C VAL A 376 9.86 -8.62 3.44
N VAL A 377 9.38 -9.62 4.16
CA VAL A 377 8.65 -9.43 5.41
C VAL A 377 9.29 -10.31 6.48
N MET A 378 9.51 -9.76 7.68
CA MET A 378 10.05 -10.51 8.81
C MET A 378 9.38 -10.15 10.12
N THR A 379 9.36 -11.11 11.04
CA THR A 379 8.95 -10.93 12.44
C THR A 379 10.06 -11.34 13.40
N LEU A 380 10.23 -10.60 14.49
CA LEU A 380 11.18 -10.92 15.56
C LEU A 380 10.60 -10.54 16.93
N ASN A 381 10.53 -11.49 17.86
CA ASN A 381 10.16 -11.18 19.24
C ASN A 381 11.31 -10.47 19.97
N HIS A 382 10.98 -9.48 20.79
CA HIS A 382 11.89 -8.96 21.80
C HIS A 382 11.07 -8.44 22.99
N ALA A 383 11.42 -8.89 24.21
CA ALA A 383 10.66 -8.59 25.42
C ALA A 383 9.15 -8.92 25.29
N HIS A 384 8.30 -7.91 25.39
CA HIS A 384 6.84 -8.01 25.35
C HIS A 384 6.27 -7.61 23.96
N GLU A 385 7.13 -7.57 22.95
CA GLU A 385 6.86 -6.96 21.65
C GLU A 385 7.15 -7.93 20.52
N MET A 386 6.46 -7.72 19.41
CA MET A 386 6.83 -8.27 18.11
C MET A 386 7.29 -7.13 17.21
N TYR A 387 8.51 -7.24 16.69
CA TYR A 387 9.05 -6.34 15.68
C TYR A 387 8.76 -6.90 14.29
N PHE A 388 8.53 -5.99 13.36
CA PHE A 388 8.28 -6.29 11.96
C PHE A 388 9.23 -5.46 11.11
N GLY A 389 9.87 -6.08 10.13
CA GLY A 389 10.68 -5.39 9.13
C GLY A 389 10.20 -5.78 7.74
N TYR A 390 9.98 -4.80 6.85
CA TYR A 390 9.50 -5.12 5.51
C TYR A 390 9.87 -4.10 4.44
N VAL A 391 9.94 -4.60 3.20
CA VAL A 391 10.10 -3.89 1.92
C VAL A 391 9.36 -4.67 0.86
N GLY A 392 8.56 -4.00 0.02
CA GLY A 392 7.81 -4.63 -1.08
C GLY A 392 6.33 -4.81 -0.76
N ASP A 393 5.68 -5.74 -1.45
CA ASP A 393 4.25 -6.00 -1.39
C ASP A 393 3.89 -7.35 -0.73
N SER A 394 4.89 -8.13 -0.30
CA SER A 394 4.66 -9.22 0.64
C SER A 394 4.08 -8.68 1.95
N ARG A 395 3.21 -9.47 2.59
CA ARG A 395 2.35 -8.97 3.67
C ARG A 395 2.54 -9.69 4.99
N ILE A 396 2.31 -8.96 6.07
CA ILE A 396 2.15 -9.49 7.42
C ILE A 396 0.72 -9.22 7.88
N TYR A 397 0.01 -10.26 8.30
CA TYR A 397 -1.30 -10.18 8.93
C TYR A 397 -1.20 -10.56 10.40
N TRP A 398 -1.79 -9.75 11.26
CA TRP A 398 -1.97 -10.03 12.69
C TRP A 398 -3.41 -10.50 12.94
N VAL A 399 -3.54 -11.78 13.27
CA VAL A 399 -4.81 -12.41 13.60
C VAL A 399 -4.93 -12.55 15.11
N THR A 400 -5.96 -11.93 15.67
CA THR A 400 -6.34 -12.00 17.08
C THR A 400 -7.65 -12.78 17.21
N PRO A 401 -8.13 -13.06 18.43
CA PRO A 401 -9.47 -13.60 18.64
C PRO A 401 -10.59 -12.72 18.05
N THR A 402 -10.35 -11.42 17.85
CA THR A 402 -11.36 -10.44 17.42
C THR A 402 -11.23 -9.99 15.96
N GLY A 403 -10.13 -10.30 15.27
CA GLY A 403 -9.94 -9.78 13.92
C GLY A 403 -8.69 -10.27 13.21
N CYS A 404 -8.55 -9.85 11.95
CA CYS A 404 -7.38 -10.09 11.11
C CYS A 404 -6.95 -8.77 10.47
N HIS A 405 -5.74 -8.32 10.78
CA HIS A 405 -5.28 -6.98 10.45
C HIS A 405 -4.03 -7.07 9.60
N GLN A 406 -4.05 -6.52 8.39
CA GLN A 406 -2.82 -6.35 7.63
C GLN A 406 -1.98 -5.27 8.31
N VAL A 407 -0.78 -5.65 8.76
CA VAL A 407 0.16 -4.80 9.47
C VAL A 407 1.04 -4.01 8.49
N THR A 408 1.35 -4.61 7.33
CA THR A 408 2.15 -3.95 6.29
C THR A 408 1.32 -2.98 5.45
N VAL A 409 2.02 -2.02 4.86
CA VAL A 409 1.53 -1.22 3.74
C VAL A 409 2.43 -1.52 2.56
N ASP A 410 1.84 -2.00 1.47
CA ASP A 410 2.58 -2.47 0.30
C ASP A 410 3.38 -1.32 -0.33
N ASP A 411 4.60 -1.62 -0.75
CA ASP A 411 5.44 -0.71 -1.53
C ASP A 411 5.12 -0.83 -3.02
N ASP A 412 3.88 -0.49 -3.37
CA ASP A 412 3.36 -0.53 -4.75
C ASP A 412 2.87 0.85 -5.23
N LEU A 413 2.57 0.95 -6.53
CA LEU A 413 2.03 2.18 -7.10
C LEU A 413 0.68 2.56 -6.48
N ALA A 414 -0.21 1.59 -6.23
CA ALA A 414 -1.53 1.90 -5.68
C ALA A 414 -1.44 2.57 -4.29
N SER A 415 -0.68 1.98 -3.37
CA SER A 415 -0.46 2.54 -2.02
C SER A 415 0.29 3.87 -2.08
N ARG A 416 1.18 4.06 -3.06
CA ARG A 416 1.78 5.38 -3.31
C ARG A 416 0.71 6.40 -3.67
N GLU A 417 -0.08 6.19 -4.72
CA GLU A 417 -1.10 7.16 -5.18
C GLU A 417 -2.09 7.55 -4.07
N VAL A 418 -2.44 6.59 -3.20
CA VAL A 418 -3.27 6.86 -2.02
C VAL A 418 -2.54 7.76 -1.02
N ARG A 419 -1.31 7.42 -0.61
CA ARG A 419 -0.55 8.20 0.38
C ARG A 419 -0.31 9.66 -0.05
N LEU A 420 -0.31 9.91 -1.35
CA LEU A 420 -0.18 11.26 -1.92
C LEU A 420 -1.50 12.03 -1.95
N GLY A 421 -2.62 11.35 -1.72
CA GLY A 421 -3.95 11.91 -1.84
C GLY A 421 -4.42 12.08 -3.28
N TYR A 422 -3.85 11.31 -4.22
CA TYR A 422 -4.22 11.36 -5.65
C TYR A 422 -5.36 10.40 -6.00
N ALA A 423 -5.50 9.30 -5.28
CA ALA A 423 -6.56 8.33 -5.52
C ALA A 423 -7.09 7.72 -4.21
N LEU A 424 -8.34 7.25 -4.23
CA LEU A 424 -8.83 6.33 -3.19
C LEU A 424 -8.23 4.95 -3.42
N TYR A 425 -8.00 4.15 -2.37
CA TYR A 425 -7.38 2.83 -2.53
C TYR A 425 -8.18 1.92 -3.48
N ARG A 426 -9.51 1.92 -3.36
CA ARG A 426 -10.40 1.17 -4.25
C ARG A 426 -10.30 1.64 -5.71
N ASP A 427 -9.98 2.91 -5.96
CA ASP A 427 -9.72 3.38 -7.33
C ASP A 427 -8.33 2.93 -7.81
N ALA A 428 -7.31 3.17 -6.98
CA ALA A 428 -5.91 2.93 -7.30
C ALA A 428 -5.61 1.47 -7.71
N ILE A 429 -6.25 0.49 -7.06
CA ILE A 429 -6.03 -0.93 -7.37
C ILE A 429 -6.62 -1.38 -8.72
N GLN A 430 -7.41 -0.52 -9.41
CA GLN A 430 -7.95 -0.85 -10.73
C GLN A 430 -6.96 -0.59 -11.86
N TYR A 431 -5.92 0.22 -11.62
CA TYR A 431 -4.93 0.51 -12.64
C TYR A 431 -4.11 -0.76 -12.95
N PRO A 432 -3.84 -1.09 -14.22
CA PRO A 432 -3.05 -2.28 -14.58
C PRO A 432 -1.66 -2.31 -13.94
N THR A 433 -1.12 -1.14 -13.60
CA THR A 433 0.19 -0.98 -12.96
C THR A 433 0.11 -0.88 -11.43
N ALA A 434 -1.06 -1.04 -10.83
CA ALA A 434 -1.30 -0.84 -9.40
C ALA A 434 -0.29 -1.56 -8.51
N GLY A 435 -0.06 -2.86 -8.79
CA GLY A 435 0.88 -3.72 -8.06
C GLY A 435 2.34 -3.56 -8.47
N ALA A 436 2.70 -2.59 -9.32
CA ALA A 436 4.11 -2.40 -9.67
C ALA A 436 4.88 -1.89 -8.44
N LEU A 437 5.89 -2.67 -8.03
CA LEU A 437 6.74 -2.34 -6.89
C LEU A 437 7.48 -1.02 -7.09
N ILE A 438 7.48 -0.18 -6.05
CA ILE A 438 8.26 1.07 -5.99
C ILE A 438 9.60 0.89 -5.27
N GLN A 439 9.73 -0.15 -4.44
CA GLN A 439 11.00 -0.56 -3.84
C GLN A 439 11.04 -2.07 -3.60
N ALA A 440 12.25 -2.63 -3.69
CA ALA A 440 12.59 -4.01 -3.38
C ALA A 440 14.09 -4.08 -3.03
N LEU A 441 14.51 -5.11 -2.30
CA LEU A 441 15.90 -5.30 -1.94
C LEU A 441 16.75 -5.58 -3.19
N GLY A 442 17.96 -5.02 -3.24
CA GLY A 442 18.95 -5.26 -4.30
C GLY A 442 18.82 -4.38 -5.54
N MET A 443 17.73 -3.63 -5.66
CA MET A 443 17.45 -2.78 -6.83
C MET A 443 18.38 -1.56 -6.90
N SER A 444 18.83 -1.04 -5.76
CA SER A 444 19.86 -0.01 -5.67
C SER A 444 20.58 -0.06 -4.30
N ALA A 445 21.54 0.82 -4.07
CA ALA A 445 22.24 0.91 -2.78
C ALA A 445 21.29 1.28 -1.63
N SER A 446 21.60 0.80 -0.42
CA SER A 446 20.77 0.98 0.80
C SER A 446 20.44 2.43 1.12
N VAL A 447 21.30 3.38 0.74
CA VAL A 447 21.04 4.83 0.88
C VAL A 447 19.75 5.30 0.19
N ASN A 448 19.26 4.57 -0.82
CA ASN A 448 18.01 4.84 -1.53
C ASN A 448 16.86 3.94 -1.08
N LEU A 449 17.13 2.93 -0.27
CA LEU A 449 16.11 2.05 0.29
C LEU A 449 15.46 2.72 1.51
N ARG A 450 14.17 2.45 1.73
CA ARG A 450 13.43 2.93 2.90
C ARG A 450 12.70 1.75 3.54
N PRO A 451 13.40 0.86 4.26
CA PRO A 451 12.76 -0.23 4.96
C PRO A 451 11.83 0.32 6.05
N THR A 452 10.70 -0.35 6.26
CA THR A 452 9.81 -0.01 7.38
C THR A 452 10.04 -0.98 8.51
N VAL A 453 10.37 -0.45 9.69
CA VAL A 453 10.39 -1.22 10.94
C VAL A 453 9.31 -0.69 11.88
N GLN A 454 8.46 -1.60 12.36
CA GLN A 454 7.38 -1.29 13.29
C GLN A 454 7.34 -2.33 14.40
N ARG A 455 6.63 -2.03 15.49
CA ARG A 455 6.44 -2.96 16.61
C ARG A 455 5.02 -2.94 17.14
N LEU A 456 4.60 -4.07 17.68
CA LEU A 456 3.32 -4.23 18.38
C LEU A 456 3.54 -4.86 19.75
N ILE A 457 2.71 -4.46 20.71
CA ILE A 457 2.68 -5.01 22.07
C ILE A 457 1.90 -6.32 22.06
N LEU A 458 2.52 -7.40 22.56
CA LEU A 458 1.93 -8.73 22.63
C LEU A 458 1.24 -8.94 23.98
N ASP A 459 -0.03 -8.56 24.08
CA ASP A 459 -0.81 -8.62 25.32
C ASP A 459 -1.98 -9.63 25.28
N GLU A 460 -2.11 -10.39 24.19
CA GLU A 460 -3.02 -11.54 24.04
C GLU A 460 -2.47 -12.58 23.05
N ASP A 461 -3.07 -13.78 23.06
CA ASP A 461 -2.77 -14.83 22.09
C ASP A 461 -3.06 -14.34 20.66
N CYS A 462 -2.13 -14.57 19.74
CA CYS A 462 -2.28 -14.14 18.35
C CYS A 462 -1.49 -15.00 17.37
N VAL A 463 -1.83 -14.89 16.09
CA VAL A 463 -1.07 -15.49 14.99
C VAL A 463 -0.63 -14.37 14.05
N PHE A 464 0.67 -14.31 13.76
CA PHE A 464 1.16 -13.55 12.62
C PHE A 464 1.28 -14.47 11.41
N LEU A 465 0.66 -14.09 10.30
CA LEU A 465 0.85 -14.72 8.99
C LEU A 465 1.70 -13.80 8.13
N LEU A 466 2.89 -14.23 7.78
CA LEU A 466 3.70 -13.62 6.73
C LEU A 466 3.40 -14.36 5.43
N CYS A 467 3.23 -13.67 4.31
CA CYS A 467 3.02 -14.31 3.02
C CYS A 467 3.48 -13.46 1.83
N SER A 468 3.85 -14.13 0.74
CA SER A 468 3.98 -13.51 -0.60
C SER A 468 2.61 -13.19 -1.20
N ASP A 469 2.62 -12.43 -2.31
CA ASP A 469 1.43 -11.99 -3.03
C ASP A 469 0.60 -13.17 -3.57
N GLY A 470 1.25 -14.30 -3.89
CA GLY A 470 0.60 -15.52 -4.35
C GLY A 470 -0.44 -16.08 -3.39
N LEU A 471 -0.35 -15.76 -2.08
CA LEU A 471 -1.49 -15.93 -1.16
C LEU A 471 -2.36 -14.68 -1.07
N SER A 472 -1.80 -13.50 -0.79
CA SER A 472 -2.60 -12.35 -0.35
C SER A 472 -3.45 -11.70 -1.44
N ASP A 473 -3.08 -11.85 -2.70
CA ASP A 473 -3.80 -11.28 -3.83
C ASP A 473 -5.27 -11.68 -3.83
N PHE A 474 -6.13 -10.78 -4.34
CA PHE A 474 -7.58 -10.96 -4.37
C PHE A 474 -8.24 -11.14 -2.98
N ASP A 475 -7.66 -10.49 -1.96
CA ASP A 475 -8.14 -10.46 -0.57
C ASP A 475 -8.35 -11.86 0.03
N ARG A 476 -7.48 -12.83 -0.28
CA ARG A 476 -7.69 -14.23 0.17
C ARG A 476 -7.53 -14.38 1.67
N VAL A 477 -6.57 -13.69 2.27
CA VAL A 477 -6.37 -13.80 3.72
C VAL A 477 -7.61 -13.28 4.44
N GLU A 478 -8.14 -12.13 4.02
CA GLU A 478 -9.36 -11.52 4.51
C GLU A 478 -10.59 -12.41 4.32
N GLN A 479 -10.64 -13.21 3.25
CA GLN A 479 -11.72 -14.14 2.98
C GLN A 479 -11.68 -15.42 3.83
N TYR A 480 -10.48 -15.89 4.21
CA TYR A 480 -10.30 -17.22 4.80
C TYR A 480 -9.78 -17.23 6.25
N TRP A 481 -9.32 -16.11 6.80
CA TRP A 481 -8.71 -16.06 8.14
C TRP A 481 -9.60 -16.66 9.25
N GLU A 482 -10.91 -16.37 9.23
CA GLU A 482 -11.85 -16.81 10.26
C GLU A 482 -12.05 -18.34 10.22
N SER A 483 -12.14 -18.92 9.02
CA SER A 483 -12.32 -20.36 8.84
C SER A 483 -11.03 -21.17 8.97
N GLU A 484 -9.88 -20.54 8.72
CA GLU A 484 -8.61 -21.24 8.55
C GLU A 484 -7.58 -20.95 9.64
N ILE A 485 -7.38 -19.67 10.00
CA ILE A 485 -6.31 -19.22 10.90
C ILE A 485 -6.81 -19.09 12.34
N LEU A 486 -7.96 -18.42 12.55
CA LEU A 486 -8.57 -18.23 13.86
C LEU A 486 -8.76 -19.54 14.67
N PRO A 487 -9.06 -20.71 14.06
CA PRO A 487 -9.14 -21.97 14.79
C PRO A 487 -7.85 -22.39 15.52
N ILE A 488 -6.67 -21.83 15.18
CA ILE A 488 -5.42 -22.02 15.92
C ILE A 488 -5.56 -21.47 17.35
N LEU A 489 -6.05 -20.23 17.46
CA LEU A 489 -6.25 -19.54 18.75
C LEU A 489 -7.34 -20.22 19.60
N GLN A 490 -8.27 -20.91 18.95
CA GLN A 490 -9.32 -21.69 19.60
C GLN A 490 -8.88 -23.11 20.00
N GLY A 491 -7.62 -23.48 19.72
CA GLY A 491 -7.09 -24.82 19.99
C GLY A 491 -7.74 -25.93 19.16
N LYS A 492 -8.42 -25.60 18.06
CA LYS A 492 -9.15 -26.55 17.21
C LYS A 492 -8.27 -27.15 16.10
N THR A 493 -7.13 -26.52 15.80
CA THR A 493 -6.15 -26.96 14.80
C THR A 493 -4.73 -26.56 15.22
N ASP A 494 -3.73 -26.99 14.45
CA ASP A 494 -2.32 -26.65 14.66
C ASP A 494 -1.75 -25.83 13.49
N VAL A 495 -0.69 -25.06 13.77
CA VAL A 495 -0.06 -24.14 12.81
C VAL A 495 0.41 -24.83 11.53
N ALA A 496 0.90 -26.08 11.62
CA ALA A 496 1.43 -26.81 10.48
C ALA A 496 0.34 -27.25 9.51
N LYS A 497 -0.80 -27.72 10.03
CA LYS A 497 -1.99 -28.03 9.21
C LYS A 497 -2.52 -26.79 8.50
N VAL A 498 -2.59 -25.66 9.20
CA VAL A 498 -3.08 -24.39 8.62
C VAL A 498 -2.14 -23.91 7.53
N GLY A 499 -0.82 -23.89 7.76
CA GLY A 499 0.15 -23.47 6.73
C GLY A 499 0.01 -24.28 5.43
N LYS A 500 -0.10 -25.62 5.53
CA LYS A 500 -0.34 -26.49 4.37
C LYS A 500 -1.69 -26.21 3.69
N LYS A 501 -2.72 -25.87 4.46
CA LYS A 501 -4.04 -25.54 3.93
C LYS A 501 -4.05 -24.20 3.22
N LEU A 502 -3.30 -23.21 3.70
CA LEU A 502 -3.14 -21.91 3.04
C LEU A 502 -2.44 -22.05 1.67
N ILE A 503 -1.36 -22.84 1.58
CA ILE A 503 -0.73 -23.18 0.29
C ILE A 503 -1.74 -23.79 -0.68
N LYS A 504 -2.54 -24.75 -0.20
CA LYS A 504 -3.59 -25.36 -1.03
C LYS A 504 -4.63 -24.35 -1.49
N ILE A 505 -5.05 -23.42 -0.62
CA ILE A 505 -6.00 -22.36 -0.98
C ILE A 505 -5.39 -21.45 -2.05
N ALA A 506 -4.15 -21.00 -1.87
CA ALA A 506 -3.45 -20.17 -2.83
C ALA A 506 -3.36 -20.86 -4.20
N ASN A 507 -2.87 -22.10 -4.27
CA ASN A 507 -2.77 -22.84 -5.52
C ASN A 507 -4.13 -23.03 -6.21
N GLN A 508 -5.20 -23.25 -5.44
CA GLN A 508 -6.54 -23.47 -5.99
C GLN A 508 -7.29 -22.19 -6.38
N LYS A 509 -6.94 -21.04 -5.78
CA LYS A 509 -7.73 -19.80 -5.88
C LYS A 509 -6.98 -18.62 -6.48
N ASN A 510 -5.66 -18.62 -6.40
CA ASN A 510 -4.77 -17.61 -6.97
C ASN A 510 -3.90 -18.27 -8.04
N GLY A 511 -3.08 -19.28 -7.71
CA GLY A 511 -2.41 -20.21 -8.65
C GLY A 511 -1.55 -19.58 -9.77
N HIS A 512 -1.50 -18.26 -9.86
CA HIS A 512 -0.80 -17.47 -10.86
C HIS A 512 0.66 -17.27 -10.52
N ASP A 513 1.03 -17.41 -9.24
CA ASP A 513 2.38 -17.20 -8.75
C ASP A 513 2.90 -18.30 -7.84
N ASN A 514 4.19 -18.19 -7.47
CA ASN A 514 4.76 -18.82 -6.31
C ASN A 514 3.97 -18.44 -5.06
N VAL A 515 3.94 -19.33 -4.07
CA VAL A 515 3.27 -19.02 -2.80
C VAL A 515 4.12 -19.47 -1.64
N THR A 516 4.32 -18.53 -0.73
CA THR A 516 5.05 -18.75 0.51
C THR A 516 4.31 -18.18 1.69
N VAL A 517 4.29 -18.93 2.79
CA VAL A 517 3.65 -18.54 4.05
C VAL A 517 4.55 -18.89 5.22
N ALA A 518 4.55 -18.04 6.25
CA ALA A 518 5.07 -18.35 7.58
C ALA A 518 4.04 -17.96 8.65
N LEU A 519 3.71 -18.89 9.52
CA LEU A 519 2.79 -18.68 10.65
C LEU A 519 3.57 -18.64 11.95
N VAL A 520 3.45 -17.55 12.70
CA VAL A 520 4.01 -17.38 14.05
C VAL A 520 2.85 -17.30 15.04
N HIS A 521 2.59 -18.39 15.75
CA HIS A 521 1.59 -18.44 16.81
C HIS A 521 2.24 -18.06 18.14
N CYS A 522 1.83 -16.90 18.68
CA CYS A 522 2.22 -16.42 19.99
C CYS A 522 1.13 -16.80 21.01
N LYS A 523 1.54 -17.45 22.10
CA LYS A 523 0.70 -17.64 23.28
C LYS A 523 1.22 -16.81 24.44
N VAL A 524 0.34 -16.06 25.08
CA VAL A 524 0.62 -15.20 26.22
C VAL A 524 0.05 -15.86 27.47
N GLN A 525 0.95 -16.33 28.35
CA GLN A 525 0.60 -16.95 29.63
C GLN A 525 0.86 -15.97 30.77
N ARG A 526 -0.22 -15.55 31.43
CA ARG A 526 -0.13 -14.66 32.58
C ARG A 526 0.37 -15.40 33.82
N ARG A 527 1.33 -14.82 34.54
CA ARG A 527 1.75 -15.32 35.85
C ARG A 527 0.90 -14.66 36.95
N GLU A 528 0.29 -15.43 37.85
CA GLU A 528 -0.60 -14.90 38.91
C GLU A 528 0.06 -13.93 39.91
N LEU A 529 1.39 -13.79 39.90
CA LEU A 529 2.15 -13.02 40.90
C LEU A 529 2.04 -11.49 40.75
N THR A 530 1.36 -11.00 39.72
CA THR A 530 1.53 -9.64 39.16
C THR A 530 0.62 -8.57 39.73
N ASP A 531 -0.48 -8.93 40.36
CA ASP A 531 -1.40 -7.94 40.95
C ASP A 531 -0.82 -7.25 42.19
N LYS A 532 0.42 -7.59 42.58
CA LYS A 532 1.10 -7.04 43.77
C LYS A 532 2.24 -6.07 43.48
N VAL A 533 2.72 -5.97 42.24
CA VAL A 533 3.81 -5.06 41.88
C VAL A 533 3.20 -3.77 41.33
N VAL A 534 3.43 -2.66 42.02
CA VAL A 534 2.91 -1.33 41.67
C VAL A 534 4.01 -0.59 40.90
N LEU A 535 3.66 0.00 39.76
CA LEU A 535 4.58 0.84 39.01
C LEU A 535 4.84 2.15 39.75
N SER A 536 6.10 2.36 40.14
CA SER A 536 6.57 3.63 40.68
C SER A 536 7.02 4.57 39.57
N TRP A 537 6.52 5.81 39.61
CA TRP A 537 6.95 6.87 38.69
C TRP A 537 8.46 7.16 38.80
N ASP A 538 9.00 7.20 40.01
CA ASP A 538 10.40 7.61 40.23
C ASP A 538 11.38 6.58 39.63
N GLU A 539 11.00 5.30 39.66
CA GLU A 539 11.75 4.22 39.01
C GLU A 539 11.70 4.38 37.48
N ILE A 540 10.51 4.63 36.93
CA ILE A 540 10.33 4.83 35.49
C ILE A 540 11.10 6.04 35.00
N GLU A 541 10.92 7.21 35.63
CA GLU A 541 11.56 8.47 35.22
C GLU A 541 13.10 8.33 35.19
N SER A 542 13.68 7.56 36.12
CA SER A 542 15.12 7.27 36.14
C SER A 542 15.60 6.34 35.02
N SER A 543 14.70 5.55 34.45
CA SER A 543 14.97 4.54 33.42
C SER A 543 14.65 4.99 31.99
N VAL A 544 13.97 6.13 31.84
CA VAL A 544 13.67 6.70 30.52
C VAL A 544 14.99 7.00 29.81
N PRO A 545 15.22 6.45 28.60
CA PRO A 545 16.44 6.74 27.87
C PRO A 545 16.52 8.23 27.55
N VAL A 546 17.73 8.79 27.64
CA VAL A 546 17.97 10.14 27.12
C VAL A 546 17.77 10.08 25.61
N LEU A 547 16.68 10.68 25.14
CA LEU A 547 16.42 10.79 23.71
C LEU A 547 17.59 11.56 23.09
N PRO A 548 18.15 11.08 21.95
CA PRO A 548 19.21 11.79 21.29
C PRO A 548 18.77 13.23 20.97
N ASN A 549 19.67 14.20 21.16
CA ASN A 549 19.40 15.60 20.84
C ASN A 549 18.81 15.72 19.41
N GLN A 550 17.99 16.75 19.22
CA GLN A 550 17.22 17.04 18.01
C GLN A 550 17.95 16.83 16.67
N ALA A 551 19.29 16.85 16.61
CA ALA A 551 20.04 16.54 15.39
C ALA A 551 19.83 15.12 14.81
N ILE A 552 19.55 14.09 15.62
CA ILE A 552 19.22 12.73 15.10
C ILE A 552 17.73 12.61 14.82
N ALA A 553 16.89 13.30 15.61
CA ALA A 553 15.47 13.43 15.32
C ALA A 553 15.21 14.26 14.06
N GLU A 554 16.07 15.22 13.72
CA GLU A 554 16.07 15.99 12.47
C GLU A 554 16.47 15.11 11.28
N GLU A 555 17.33 14.11 11.47
CA GLU A 555 17.64 13.12 10.43
C GLU A 555 16.47 12.14 10.22
N PHE A 556 15.71 11.85 11.28
CA PHE A 556 14.49 11.04 11.26
C PHE A 556 13.27 11.83 10.73
N GLU A 557 13.13 13.10 11.09
CA GLU A 557 12.12 14.03 10.59
C GLU A 557 12.45 14.48 9.18
N GLU A 558 13.71 14.68 8.77
CA GLU A 558 14.07 14.88 7.36
C GLU A 558 13.77 13.64 6.55
N LYS A 559 14.06 12.42 7.04
CA LYS A 559 13.65 11.18 6.33
C LYS A 559 12.14 11.03 6.28
N SER A 560 11.40 11.28 7.37
CA SER A 560 9.93 11.22 7.44
C SER A 560 9.23 12.36 6.69
N SER A 561 9.87 13.51 6.56
CA SER A 561 9.37 14.67 5.82
C SER A 561 9.76 14.57 4.34
N GLN A 562 10.91 13.97 4.00
CA GLN A 562 11.27 13.59 2.61
C GLN A 562 10.46 12.39 2.11
N ILE A 563 9.99 11.50 3.01
CA ILE A 563 8.89 10.55 2.71
C ILE A 563 7.63 11.30 2.20
N THR A 564 7.48 12.59 2.50
CA THR A 564 6.38 13.45 2.03
C THR A 564 6.80 14.47 0.95
N MET A 565 8.09 14.84 0.85
CA MET A 565 8.60 15.96 0.04
C MET A 565 9.67 15.52 -0.96
N GLN A 566 9.31 14.66 -1.91
CA GLN A 566 9.93 14.67 -3.23
C GLN A 566 8.85 14.72 -4.31
N TYR A 567 7.88 15.60 -4.10
CA TYR A 567 6.98 16.10 -5.13
C TYR A 567 7.50 17.44 -5.59
N LEU A 568 7.36 17.72 -6.90
CA LEU A 568 7.58 19.04 -7.48
C LEU A 568 6.89 20.08 -6.59
N GLU A 569 7.70 20.90 -5.91
CA GLU A 569 7.20 22.07 -5.19
C GLU A 569 6.46 22.97 -6.19
N GLU A 570 5.18 23.26 -5.94
CA GLU A 570 4.58 24.47 -6.50
C GLU A 570 5.33 25.66 -5.87
N GLU A 571 6.17 26.34 -6.66
CA GLU A 571 6.87 27.54 -6.20
C GLU A 571 5.86 28.59 -5.69
N LYS A 572 5.98 28.96 -4.41
CA LYS A 572 5.29 30.14 -3.85
C LYS A 572 5.59 31.38 -4.71
N PRO A 573 4.63 32.31 -4.88
CA PRO A 573 4.87 33.53 -5.64
C PRO A 573 6.00 34.34 -5.00
N ARG A 574 7.08 34.56 -5.76
CA ARG A 574 8.26 35.29 -5.32
C ARG A 574 7.92 36.74 -4.99
N SER A 575 8.55 37.29 -3.94
CA SER A 575 8.28 38.64 -3.43
C SER A 575 8.55 39.73 -4.49
N PRO A 576 7.83 40.88 -4.47
CA PRO A 576 7.93 41.91 -5.51
C PRO A 576 9.34 42.49 -5.68
N LEU A 577 10.22 42.37 -4.68
CA LEU A 577 11.61 42.83 -4.74
C LEU A 577 12.47 41.95 -5.67
N THR A 578 12.22 40.64 -5.74
CA THR A 578 12.98 39.71 -6.59
C THR A 578 12.65 39.87 -8.07
N LEU A 579 11.40 40.18 -8.39
CA LEU A 579 10.94 40.50 -9.75
C LEU A 579 11.56 41.82 -10.25
N LEU A 580 11.70 42.80 -9.35
CA LEU A 580 12.33 44.09 -9.64
C LEU A 580 13.84 43.96 -9.86
N LEU A 581 14.52 43.10 -9.09
CA LEU A 581 15.95 42.83 -9.28
C LEU A 581 16.21 42.09 -10.60
N ALA A 582 15.36 41.12 -10.95
CA ALA A 582 15.46 40.39 -12.22
C ALA A 582 15.25 41.31 -13.44
N LEU A 583 14.26 42.21 -13.37
CA LEU A 583 14.04 43.23 -14.40
C LEU A 583 15.23 44.18 -14.54
N LEU A 584 15.87 44.56 -13.43
CA LEU A 584 17.03 45.45 -13.45
C LEU A 584 18.26 44.76 -14.05
N ILE A 585 18.47 43.47 -13.77
CA ILE A 585 19.52 42.66 -14.38
C ILE A 585 19.28 42.50 -15.88
N PHE A 586 18.05 42.23 -16.32
CA PHE A 586 17.72 42.15 -17.74
C PHE A 586 17.93 43.48 -18.48
N LEU A 587 17.65 44.60 -17.81
CA LEU A 587 17.84 45.93 -18.40
C LEU A 587 19.33 46.30 -18.51
N VAL A 588 20.14 45.93 -17.52
CA VAL A 588 21.61 46.11 -17.55
C VAL A 588 22.25 45.21 -18.61
N LEU A 589 21.80 43.96 -18.74
CA LEU A 589 22.29 43.02 -19.76
C LEU A 589 21.85 43.44 -21.17
N GLY A 590 20.64 43.96 -21.34
CA GLY A 590 20.15 44.47 -22.62
C GLY A 590 20.92 45.71 -23.08
N VAL A 591 21.13 46.68 -22.18
CA VAL A 591 21.90 47.89 -22.49
C VAL A 591 23.38 47.56 -22.73
N GLY A 592 23.96 46.68 -21.92
CA GLY A 592 25.35 46.20 -22.10
C GLY A 592 25.56 45.44 -23.41
N GLY A 593 24.61 44.57 -23.79
CA GLY A 593 24.65 43.82 -25.05
C GLY A 593 24.51 44.72 -26.28
N THR A 594 23.64 45.74 -26.24
CA THR A 594 23.51 46.71 -27.34
C THR A 594 24.73 47.61 -27.49
N LEU A 595 25.39 48.01 -26.39
CA LEU A 595 26.64 48.75 -26.43
C LEU A 595 27.80 47.90 -26.98
N LEU A 596 27.92 46.65 -26.57
CA LEU A 596 28.93 45.72 -27.10
C LEU A 596 28.78 45.48 -28.61
N TYR A 597 27.55 45.33 -29.09
CA TYR A 597 27.25 45.17 -30.53
C TYR A 597 27.65 46.41 -31.37
N PHE A 598 27.52 47.61 -30.80
CA PHE A 598 27.87 48.86 -31.49
C PHE A 598 29.38 49.09 -31.63
N PHE A 599 30.18 48.61 -30.67
CA PHE A 599 31.63 48.82 -30.65
C PHE A 599 32.44 47.67 -31.27
N PHE A 600 31.91 46.44 -31.32
CA PHE A 600 32.61 45.26 -31.84
C PHE A 600 31.72 44.39 -32.75
N PRO A 601 31.27 44.92 -33.91
CA PRO A 601 30.31 44.21 -34.77
C PRO A 601 30.88 42.95 -35.43
N GLU A 602 32.17 42.92 -35.78
CA GLU A 602 32.78 41.78 -36.48
C GLU A 602 33.05 40.58 -35.54
N GLU A 603 33.57 40.82 -34.32
CA GLU A 603 33.86 39.76 -33.33
C GLU A 603 32.59 39.05 -32.84
N ILE A 604 31.52 39.83 -32.64
CA ILE A 604 30.22 39.31 -32.18
C ILE A 604 29.56 38.53 -33.31
N SER A 605 29.63 38.99 -34.58
CA SER A 605 29.05 38.26 -35.71
C SER A 605 29.65 36.86 -35.90
N HIS A 606 30.97 36.69 -35.66
CA HIS A 606 31.66 35.42 -35.84
C HIS A 606 31.31 34.40 -34.74
N GLN A 607 31.22 34.85 -33.47
CA GLN A 607 30.77 34.01 -32.36
C GLN A 607 29.29 33.64 -32.46
N TRP A 608 28.45 34.56 -32.96
CA TRP A 608 27.03 34.27 -33.24
C TRP A 608 26.87 33.25 -34.37
N HIS A 609 27.68 33.30 -35.44
CA HIS A 609 27.62 32.30 -36.51
C HIS A 609 28.05 30.89 -36.05
N GLU A 610 29.02 30.79 -35.15
CA GLU A 610 29.49 29.51 -34.58
C GLU A 610 28.45 28.89 -33.61
N LEU A 611 27.77 29.71 -32.81
CA LEU A 611 26.64 29.30 -31.95
C LEU A 611 25.40 28.92 -32.77
N LYS A 612 25.08 29.68 -33.83
CA LYS A 612 23.93 29.39 -34.74
C LYS A 612 24.12 28.08 -35.49
N ALA A 613 25.36 27.72 -35.86
CA ALA A 613 25.68 26.43 -36.51
C ALA A 613 25.55 25.23 -35.56
N ARG A 614 25.79 25.41 -34.25
CA ARG A 614 25.56 24.37 -33.23
C ARG A 614 24.09 24.22 -32.81
N PHE A 615 23.29 25.28 -32.90
CA PHE A 615 21.87 25.26 -32.53
C PHE A 615 20.91 24.91 -33.67
N LEU A 616 21.35 24.87 -34.93
CA LEU A 616 20.50 24.60 -36.11
C LEU A 616 20.64 23.18 -36.71
N SER A 617 21.18 22.20 -35.99
CA SER A 617 21.06 20.79 -36.37
C SER A 617 19.89 20.10 -35.67
N TYR A 618 18.68 20.47 -36.09
CA TYR A 618 17.51 19.62 -36.36
C TYR A 618 16.43 20.54 -36.97
N PRO A 619 15.84 20.22 -38.14
CA PRO A 619 14.84 21.09 -38.73
C PRO A 619 13.48 20.92 -38.07
N SER A 620 12.89 22.07 -37.81
CA SER A 620 11.51 22.37 -37.45
C SER A 620 10.48 21.95 -38.51
N ALA A 621 9.27 21.66 -38.03
CA ALA A 621 8.04 21.56 -38.80
C ALA A 621 7.76 22.80 -39.67
N PRO A 622 7.09 22.67 -40.83
CA PRO A 622 6.51 23.80 -41.55
C PRO A 622 5.03 23.99 -41.21
N THR A 623 4.65 25.25 -41.05
CA THR A 623 3.27 25.75 -40.98
C THR A 623 2.57 25.68 -42.33
N SER A 624 1.25 25.42 -42.26
CA SER A 624 0.25 25.24 -43.31
C SER A 624 0.46 25.94 -44.67
N VAL A 625 0.59 25.12 -45.71
CA VAL A 625 0.25 25.44 -47.11
C VAL A 625 -0.77 24.41 -47.58
N ASN A 626 -1.89 24.87 -48.14
CA ASN A 626 -2.88 24.04 -48.81
C ASN A 626 -2.27 23.38 -50.06
N SER A 627 -1.77 22.17 -49.88
CA SER A 627 -1.51 21.16 -50.91
C SER A 627 -1.25 19.85 -50.16
N SER A 628 -1.98 18.79 -50.50
CA SER A 628 -1.91 17.47 -49.87
C SER A 628 -0.45 17.05 -49.62
N PRO A 629 0.01 16.92 -48.35
CA PRO A 629 1.40 16.59 -48.09
C PRO A 629 1.60 15.08 -48.22
N ASP A 630 2.59 14.69 -49.03
CA ASP A 630 3.05 13.31 -49.15
C ASP A 630 3.37 12.76 -47.75
N LEU A 631 2.70 11.68 -47.39
CA LEU A 631 2.70 11.15 -46.04
C LEU A 631 3.98 10.30 -45.82
N VAL A 632 5.05 10.93 -45.31
CA VAL A 632 6.30 10.21 -45.03
C VAL A 632 6.08 9.23 -43.88
N LEU A 633 6.26 7.93 -44.13
CA LEU A 633 6.07 6.83 -43.18
C LEU A 633 7.42 6.28 -42.71
N ASP A 634 7.71 6.38 -41.41
CA ASP A 634 8.98 5.98 -40.81
C ASP A 634 8.86 4.71 -39.95
N LYS A 635 9.98 4.03 -39.72
CA LYS A 635 10.03 2.84 -38.86
C LYS A 635 9.58 3.21 -37.43
N GLY A 636 8.64 2.44 -36.89
CA GLY A 636 8.07 2.63 -35.56
C GLY A 636 6.76 3.41 -35.54
N ASP A 637 6.40 4.06 -36.65
CA ASP A 637 5.12 4.74 -36.77
C ASP A 637 3.95 3.77 -36.62
N VAL A 638 2.94 4.19 -35.86
CA VAL A 638 1.67 3.49 -35.73
C VAL A 638 0.61 4.29 -36.49
N ILE A 639 -0.08 3.64 -37.40
CA ILE A 639 -1.09 4.25 -38.25
C ILE A 639 -2.43 3.54 -38.09
N LYS A 640 -3.49 4.34 -38.01
CA LYS A 640 -4.87 3.88 -38.09
C LYS A 640 -5.37 4.05 -39.53
N ILE A 641 -5.89 2.96 -40.07
CA ILE A 641 -6.41 2.89 -41.43
C ILE A 641 -7.83 3.45 -41.44
N GLN A 642 -8.13 4.42 -42.32
CA GLN A 642 -9.46 5.06 -42.41
C GLN A 642 -10.29 4.53 -43.59
N GLU A 643 -9.76 3.62 -44.39
CA GLU A 643 -10.46 2.96 -45.49
C GLU A 643 -9.95 1.53 -45.66
N ASP A 644 -10.81 0.58 -46.02
CA ASP A 644 -10.41 -0.81 -46.24
C ASP A 644 -9.13 -0.95 -47.09
N ILE A 645 -8.19 -1.75 -46.59
CA ILE A 645 -6.89 -2.00 -47.22
C ILE A 645 -6.62 -3.50 -47.33
N THR A 646 -5.85 -3.91 -48.33
CA THR A 646 -5.44 -5.31 -48.48
C THR A 646 -3.95 -5.42 -48.20
N ILE A 647 -3.56 -6.27 -47.26
CA ILE A 647 -2.18 -6.50 -46.84
C ILE A 647 -1.85 -7.96 -47.13
N ARG A 648 -0.67 -8.20 -47.71
CA ARG A 648 -0.17 -9.57 -47.90
C ARG A 648 0.42 -10.07 -46.61
N VAL A 649 -0.20 -11.07 -45.99
CA VAL A 649 0.19 -11.55 -44.65
C VAL A 649 0.91 -12.88 -44.76
N LYS A 650 1.96 -13.07 -43.95
CA LYS A 650 2.64 -14.36 -43.78
C LYS A 650 2.04 -15.07 -42.57
N ILE A 651 1.29 -16.14 -42.81
CA ILE A 651 0.71 -16.95 -41.74
C ILE A 651 1.72 -18.02 -41.31
N LYS A 652 2.04 -18.06 -40.02
CA LYS A 652 3.10 -18.90 -39.44
C LYS A 652 2.65 -20.36 -39.22
N ASP A 653 2.03 -20.96 -40.23
CA ASP A 653 1.83 -22.41 -40.27
C ASP A 653 2.93 -23.10 -41.07
N SER A 654 3.14 -24.38 -40.78
CA SER A 654 4.23 -25.28 -41.26
C SER A 654 4.47 -25.37 -42.79
N LEU A 655 3.82 -24.53 -43.60
CA LEU A 655 3.93 -24.46 -45.06
C LEU A 655 4.29 -23.06 -45.63
N ASN A 656 4.49 -22.01 -44.80
CA ASN A 656 4.88 -20.64 -45.24
C ASN A 656 4.08 -20.12 -46.45
N ILE A 657 2.77 -19.98 -46.29
CA ILE A 657 1.87 -19.48 -47.35
C ILE A 657 1.68 -17.97 -47.17
N GLU A 658 1.82 -17.20 -48.27
CA GLU A 658 1.52 -15.77 -48.34
C GLU A 658 0.13 -15.56 -48.97
N GLU A 659 -0.78 -14.91 -48.27
CA GLU A 659 -2.13 -14.59 -48.78
C GLU A 659 -2.47 -13.10 -48.61
N ASP A 660 -3.24 -12.56 -49.55
CA ASP A 660 -3.73 -11.18 -49.51
C ASP A 660 -5.00 -11.13 -48.63
N HIS A 661 -4.92 -10.45 -47.49
CA HIS A 661 -6.03 -10.28 -46.55
C HIS A 661 -6.54 -8.85 -46.50
N LYS A 662 -7.87 -8.70 -46.48
CA LYS A 662 -8.54 -7.40 -46.47
C LYS A 662 -8.85 -6.98 -45.03
N PHE A 663 -8.29 -5.85 -44.61
CA PHE A 663 -8.46 -5.26 -43.29
C PHE A 663 -9.44 -4.09 -43.38
N PRO A 664 -10.44 -4.03 -42.48
CA PRO A 664 -11.47 -2.99 -42.51
C PRO A 664 -10.95 -1.64 -42.00
N GLU A 665 -11.70 -0.58 -42.31
CA GLU A 665 -11.57 0.72 -41.66
C GLU A 665 -11.50 0.58 -40.11
N GLY A 666 -10.62 1.38 -39.49
CA GLY A 666 -10.36 1.38 -38.06
C GLY A 666 -9.20 0.49 -37.62
N SER A 667 -8.66 -0.36 -38.50
CA SER A 667 -7.52 -1.22 -38.19
C SER A 667 -6.25 -0.41 -37.89
N ILE A 668 -5.45 -0.87 -36.93
CA ILE A 668 -4.21 -0.22 -36.49
C ILE A 668 -3.03 -1.11 -36.86
N ILE A 669 -2.06 -0.53 -37.57
CA ILE A 669 -0.83 -1.22 -37.97
C ILE A 669 0.41 -0.41 -37.57
N LYS A 670 1.51 -1.09 -37.27
CA LYS A 670 2.81 -0.50 -36.94
C LYS A 670 3.83 -0.83 -38.00
N ILE A 671 4.62 0.15 -38.43
CA ILE A 671 5.66 -0.05 -39.43
C ILE A 671 6.92 -0.61 -38.76
N LEU A 672 7.31 -1.81 -39.17
CA LEU A 672 8.49 -2.51 -38.66
C LEU A 672 9.75 -2.15 -39.46
N GLN A 673 9.63 -2.09 -40.79
CA GLN A 673 10.77 -1.84 -41.68
C GLN A 673 10.29 -1.37 -43.06
N LYS A 674 11.11 -0.53 -43.72
CA LYS A 674 10.92 -0.13 -45.11
C LYS A 674 11.98 -0.82 -45.98
N GLU A 675 11.54 -1.53 -47.00
CA GLU A 675 12.39 -2.27 -47.94
C GLU A 675 12.12 -1.75 -49.36
N SER A 676 13.17 -1.39 -50.09
CA SER A 676 13.09 -0.91 -51.48
C SER A 676 13.64 -1.97 -52.43
N VAL A 677 12.75 -2.69 -53.11
CA VAL A 677 13.12 -3.73 -54.06
C VAL A 677 12.55 -3.34 -55.43
N SER A 678 13.43 -3.18 -56.42
CA SER A 678 13.05 -2.97 -57.84
C SER A 678 11.97 -1.90 -58.08
N SER A 679 12.31 -0.63 -57.82
CA SER A 679 11.49 0.57 -58.10
C SER A 679 10.15 0.72 -57.37
N GLU A 680 9.72 -0.25 -56.56
CA GLU A 680 8.57 -0.13 -55.67
C GLU A 680 9.02 -0.23 -54.20
N GLU A 681 8.55 0.70 -53.37
CA GLU A 681 8.83 0.68 -51.93
C GLU A 681 7.77 -0.14 -51.20
N THR A 682 8.24 -1.11 -50.41
CA THR A 682 7.41 -2.03 -49.61
C THR A 682 7.66 -1.81 -48.12
N LEU A 683 6.60 -1.88 -47.33
CA LEU A 683 6.63 -1.75 -45.88
C LEU A 683 6.30 -3.10 -45.24
N LYS A 684 7.17 -3.55 -44.34
CA LYS A 684 6.84 -4.60 -43.38
C LYS A 684 6.09 -3.99 -42.22
N VAL A 685 4.92 -4.53 -41.93
CA VAL A 685 4.00 -4.01 -40.93
C VAL A 685 3.56 -5.11 -39.97
N LEU A 686 3.33 -4.71 -38.72
CA LEU A 686 2.70 -5.54 -37.69
C LEU A 686 1.26 -5.07 -37.53
N ILE A 687 0.31 -5.98 -37.58
CA ILE A 687 -1.11 -5.65 -37.38
C ILE A 687 -1.39 -5.63 -35.88
N CYS A 688 -1.54 -4.44 -35.29
CA CYS A 688 -1.77 -4.29 -33.85
C CYS A 688 -3.25 -4.51 -33.45
N GLN A 689 -4.21 -4.13 -34.31
CA GLN A 689 -5.65 -4.27 -34.06
C GLN A 689 -6.45 -4.26 -35.37
N TYR A 690 -7.52 -5.04 -35.50
CA TYR A 690 -8.46 -4.94 -36.63
C TYR A 690 -9.89 -5.32 -36.21
N SER A 691 -10.88 -4.81 -36.95
CA SER A 691 -12.28 -4.67 -36.51
C SER A 691 -13.20 -5.87 -36.81
N THR A 692 -12.69 -7.07 -37.11
CA THR A 692 -13.53 -8.25 -37.43
C THR A 692 -13.52 -9.32 -36.34
N PRO A 693 -14.61 -10.11 -36.17
CA PRO A 693 -14.81 -10.97 -35.01
C PRO A 693 -14.16 -12.37 -35.12
N GLU A 694 -13.16 -12.54 -35.97
CA GLU A 694 -12.39 -13.79 -36.05
C GLU A 694 -11.13 -13.68 -35.20
N VAL A 695 -11.10 -14.46 -34.12
CA VAL A 695 -10.02 -14.52 -33.15
C VAL A 695 -8.77 -15.09 -33.83
N ILE A 696 -7.76 -14.24 -34.06
CA ILE A 696 -6.40 -14.68 -34.33
C ILE A 696 -5.56 -14.29 -33.10
N THR A 697 -5.05 -15.30 -32.40
CA THR A 697 -4.30 -15.18 -31.12
C THR A 697 -2.80 -14.92 -31.31
N GLU A 698 -2.34 -14.61 -32.52
CA GLU A 698 -0.91 -14.46 -32.84
C GLU A 698 -0.61 -13.13 -33.54
N GLU A 699 0.62 -12.62 -33.36
CA GLU A 699 1.15 -11.44 -34.03
C GLU A 699 1.22 -11.66 -35.55
N LEU A 700 0.35 -10.98 -36.31
CA LEU A 700 0.32 -11.06 -37.77
C LEU A 700 1.24 -10.00 -38.38
N GLU A 701 2.34 -10.44 -38.99
CA GLU A 701 3.22 -9.60 -39.82
C GLU A 701 2.83 -9.70 -41.30
N GLY A 702 2.81 -8.55 -41.97
CA GLY A 702 2.48 -8.47 -43.39
C GLY A 702 3.36 -7.49 -44.16
N GLU A 703 3.25 -7.54 -45.48
CA GLU A 703 3.91 -6.66 -46.42
C GLU A 703 2.86 -5.91 -47.24
N ILE A 704 3.09 -4.61 -47.43
CA ILE A 704 2.22 -3.73 -48.20
C ILE A 704 3.04 -2.68 -48.94
N THR A 705 2.64 -2.30 -50.15
CA THR A 705 3.36 -1.27 -50.90
C THR A 705 3.05 0.12 -50.35
N VAL A 706 4.05 1.01 -50.37
CA VAL A 706 3.87 2.41 -49.96
C VAL A 706 2.75 3.07 -50.77
N LYS A 707 2.66 2.76 -52.06
CA LYS A 707 1.64 3.28 -52.98
C LYS A 707 0.22 2.86 -52.58
N ASP A 708 0.04 1.62 -52.13
CA ASP A 708 -1.28 1.14 -51.67
C ASP A 708 -1.71 1.83 -50.38
N ILE A 709 -0.78 2.15 -49.48
CA ILE A 709 -1.06 2.91 -48.25
C ILE A 709 -1.32 4.39 -48.57
N GLU A 710 -0.49 5.04 -49.37
CA GLU A 710 -0.64 6.46 -49.73
C GLU A 710 -1.91 6.73 -50.53
N SER A 711 -2.40 5.73 -51.28
CA SER A 711 -3.68 5.82 -51.99
C SER A 711 -4.90 5.79 -51.06
N LYS A 712 -4.72 5.51 -49.78
CA LYS A 712 -5.77 5.35 -48.76
C LYS A 712 -5.70 6.48 -47.74
N LYS A 713 -6.85 6.84 -47.16
CA LYS A 713 -6.85 7.73 -45.99
C LYS A 713 -6.28 6.97 -44.80
N ILE A 714 -5.22 7.51 -44.20
CA ILE A 714 -4.61 6.97 -42.98
C ILE A 714 -4.31 8.10 -42.00
N GLU A 715 -4.29 7.76 -40.72
CA GLU A 715 -4.03 8.69 -39.61
C GLU A 715 -2.87 8.16 -38.76
N LYS A 716 -1.79 8.94 -38.61
CA LYS A 716 -0.72 8.59 -37.65
C LYS A 716 -1.23 8.80 -36.22
N ILE A 717 -1.09 7.78 -35.38
CA ILE A 717 -1.51 7.84 -33.97
C ILE A 717 -0.30 7.72 -33.04
N THR A 718 -0.31 8.46 -31.94
CA THR A 718 0.72 8.36 -30.90
C THR A 718 0.42 7.14 -30.03
N ALA A 719 1.31 6.16 -30.01
CA ALA A 719 1.13 4.96 -29.18
C ALA A 719 1.15 5.33 -27.68
N PRO A 720 0.20 4.85 -26.85
CA PRO A 720 0.11 5.21 -25.44
C PRO A 720 1.19 4.57 -24.54
N ASN A 721 1.98 3.62 -25.05
CA ASN A 721 3.07 2.95 -24.31
C ASN A 721 4.28 2.78 -25.22
N ASN A 722 5.38 3.52 -24.96
CA ASN A 722 6.73 3.40 -25.56
C ASN A 722 6.94 2.22 -26.55
N GLY A 723 6.34 2.30 -27.74
CA GLY A 723 6.58 1.38 -28.85
C GLY A 723 5.98 -0.04 -28.81
N ASN A 724 5.07 -0.43 -27.91
CA ASN A 724 4.46 -1.77 -27.93
C ASN A 724 3.07 -1.79 -28.60
N CYS A 725 2.78 -2.79 -29.45
CA CYS A 725 1.51 -2.93 -30.22
C CYS A 725 0.30 -3.37 -29.37
N PHE A 726 0.44 -3.64 -28.07
CA PHE A 726 -0.68 -4.14 -27.27
C PHE A 726 -1.53 -2.98 -26.74
N LEU A 727 -2.58 -2.64 -27.49
CA LEU A 727 -3.71 -1.88 -26.97
C LEU A 727 -4.71 -2.86 -26.35
N ALA A 728 -5.13 -2.58 -25.12
CA ALA A 728 -6.10 -3.37 -24.38
C ALA A 728 -7.37 -3.61 -25.21
N GLN A 729 -7.85 -4.86 -25.27
CA GLN A 729 -9.14 -5.16 -25.89
C GLN A 729 -10.25 -4.42 -25.13
N PRO A 730 -11.21 -3.76 -25.81
CA PRO A 730 -12.44 -3.35 -25.17
C PRO A 730 -13.22 -4.61 -24.81
N ASN A 731 -13.53 -4.77 -23.52
CA ASN A 731 -14.44 -5.79 -23.01
C ASN A 731 -15.76 -5.76 -23.81
N ASP A 732 -15.93 -6.73 -24.71
CA ASP A 732 -17.21 -6.95 -25.37
C ASP A 732 -18.21 -7.46 -24.34
N SER A 733 -19.15 -6.59 -24.03
CA SER A 733 -20.26 -6.83 -23.14
C SER A 733 -21.48 -7.26 -23.97
N LYS A 734 -21.81 -8.56 -23.88
CA LYS A 734 -23.17 -9.20 -23.84
C LYS A 734 -23.25 -10.48 -24.68
N PRO A 735 -24.21 -11.39 -24.40
CA PRO A 735 -24.94 -11.71 -23.15
C PRO A 735 -24.49 -13.02 -22.50
#